data_AF-A0A1Q6ECB5-F1
#
_entry.id   AF-A0A1Q6ECB5-F1
#
_cell.length_a   1.000
_cell.length_b   1.000
_cell.length_c   1.000
_cell.angle_alpha   90.00
_cell.angle_beta   90.00
_cell.angle_gamma   90.00
#
_symmetry.space_group_name_H-M   'P 1'
#
loop_
_entity.id
_entity.type
_entity.pdbx_description
1 polymer ?
#
loop_
_entity_poly.entity_id
_entity_poly.type
_entity_poly.pdbx_seq_one_letter_code
_entity_poly.pdbx_strand_id
1 'polypeptide(L)'
;MEIIVDGEALDLQSDFSMEIEDTNPIYNDRGSQSVPATVPATRRNSLLLGFPQRIDAGSDPNLPERSVEVRDGGYIRSGKLNVTDAGHDEGITFNIGFDNSTVYAKWQVKKLGELSGLPVYLPSRMQDETSVDLLLDDMYRIYRFPEPHTDDFAIFPVAVNNESTGSDSAKQVYWEILNVAGETGFRQPKTVKRLIDGTVTDVNVPDGYMVTPFLRVWRVLELIFSDIGVSVPCNPFKDDLELSRLVVLNNAADACCRGEIRYADLMPDCTVEEFMNALWVRFGLIYNINFNTGSVSLELIKDILDKQPSMTVDNKLSGAPKIIYGDRQYVKLSAQTSIDGAAPSHERFEDFAKGVDMSHVRLGIHVSLWQNTGRPDAPKWDGDIYYEYLYPDPDDPDYPDPPDPWEDDYDDGDFDLYAYQTASFLPSVQSEDSPTVDSAPSFTAREFITGTWYRLDATNGSVRASSSSFFNWDPQPEGLSALELSSDDEFVPVAWVSNVGTGAGPSHNDWCPCYLFGARHYHSYIKGSDGSENDGDSTPLAFMFAYTRYHKTIGRLTPEDDTGQRMTLDDGTIPSLSLLFQFKDGLFNRFWSKYDEILRHGNRTVETQANFSRLELFSFNTINVVRLGNIRCLIDTVNYSIPSGKNVSVEMKLRTIQTQGEYEIMKEQNVPDFAAAARHLEWRLKSETYGPGLDTAPVRASAVEKYTEESGYTPHGTQGDYYCLGGDGMIMKSITRGIPVWQTDTSLKKPTGAGQRNMRKYIAFITYDVYEIHDLGYDGVAERWELSDDPIGEVTVSVEYDVTLVARLVTD
;
A
#
# COMPACT_ATOMS: atom_id res chain seq x y z
N MET A 1 4.99 -17.69 -47.34
CA MET A 1 5.34 -16.50 -46.56
C MET A 1 5.49 -15.29 -47.46
N GLU A 2 5.04 -14.14 -46.99
CA GLU A 2 5.25 -12.81 -47.57
C GLU A 2 5.69 -11.86 -46.45
N ILE A 3 6.64 -10.97 -46.73
CA ILE A 3 7.01 -9.84 -45.85
C ILE A 3 6.59 -8.57 -46.58
N ILE A 4 5.56 -7.90 -46.06
CA ILE A 4 4.95 -6.74 -46.68
C ILE A 4 5.42 -5.49 -45.95
N VAL A 5 6.16 -4.62 -46.63
CA VAL A 5 6.65 -3.34 -46.11
C VAL A 5 5.86 -2.24 -46.80
N ASP A 6 5.18 -1.40 -46.01
CA ASP A 6 4.37 -0.26 -46.51
C ASP A 6 3.36 -0.65 -47.62
N GLY A 7 2.81 -1.86 -47.53
CA GLY A 7 1.81 -2.39 -48.47
C GLY A 7 2.38 -3.17 -49.66
N GLU A 8 3.71 -3.27 -49.82
CA GLU A 8 4.36 -4.03 -50.88
C GLU A 8 5.22 -5.19 -50.36
N ALA A 9 5.15 -6.35 -51.03
CA ALA A 9 5.94 -7.52 -50.66
C ALA A 9 7.41 -7.41 -51.09
N LEU A 10 8.33 -7.74 -50.17
CA LEU A 10 9.75 -7.93 -50.48
C LEU A 10 9.96 -9.16 -51.38
N ASP A 11 10.99 -9.09 -52.23
CA ASP A 11 11.49 -10.22 -52.99
C ASP A 11 12.28 -11.15 -52.04
N LEU A 12 11.76 -12.36 -51.82
CA LEU A 12 12.36 -13.37 -50.95
C LEU A 12 13.08 -14.47 -51.78
N GLN A 13 14.10 -15.10 -51.20
CA GLN A 13 14.74 -16.28 -51.78
C GLN A 13 13.80 -17.51 -51.66
N SER A 14 13.98 -18.53 -52.50
CA SER A 14 13.05 -19.68 -52.56
C SER A 14 12.96 -20.50 -51.27
N ASP A 15 14.02 -20.50 -50.47
CA ASP A 15 14.21 -21.20 -49.20
C ASP A 15 14.26 -20.24 -48.01
N PHE A 16 13.81 -18.99 -48.20
CA PHE A 16 13.81 -17.98 -47.15
C PHE A 16 12.97 -18.44 -45.95
N SER A 17 13.58 -18.37 -44.77
CA SER A 17 12.93 -18.57 -43.48
C SER A 17 13.32 -17.46 -42.52
N MET A 18 12.46 -17.22 -41.55
CA MET A 18 12.65 -16.25 -40.49
C MET A 18 12.35 -16.93 -39.18
N GLU A 19 13.26 -16.82 -38.22
CA GLU A 19 13.06 -17.27 -36.85
C GLU A 19 12.50 -16.11 -36.02
N ILE A 20 11.49 -16.42 -35.20
CA ILE A 20 10.81 -15.49 -34.32
C ILE A 20 10.97 -16.01 -32.89
N GLU A 21 11.39 -15.12 -32.00
CA GLU A 21 11.48 -15.32 -30.56
C GLU A 21 10.39 -14.48 -29.88
N ASP A 22 9.42 -15.16 -29.30
CA ASP A 22 8.41 -14.54 -28.44
C ASP A 22 8.87 -14.59 -26.98
N THR A 23 8.88 -13.44 -26.31
CA THR A 23 9.41 -13.30 -24.95
C THR A 23 8.32 -12.85 -23.98
N ASN A 24 8.44 -13.29 -22.72
CA ASN A 24 7.58 -12.83 -21.65
C ASN A 24 8.12 -11.53 -21.04
N PRO A 25 7.31 -10.46 -20.95
CA PRO A 25 7.73 -9.18 -20.36
C PRO A 25 8.19 -9.26 -18.89
N ILE A 26 7.87 -10.34 -18.16
CA ILE A 26 8.36 -10.58 -16.79
C ILE A 26 9.87 -10.84 -16.75
N TYR A 27 10.42 -11.46 -17.80
CA TYR A 27 11.81 -11.96 -17.80
C TYR A 27 12.71 -11.24 -18.83
N ASN A 28 12.13 -10.40 -19.69
CA ASN A 28 12.84 -9.79 -20.80
C ASN A 28 12.29 -8.40 -21.13
N ASP A 29 13.21 -7.45 -21.35
CA ASP A 29 13.00 -6.02 -21.62
C ASP A 29 13.06 -5.66 -23.12
N ARG A 30 13.27 -6.63 -24.01
CA ARG A 30 13.40 -6.42 -25.47
C ARG A 30 12.11 -6.69 -26.24
N GLY A 31 11.19 -7.46 -25.65
CA GLY A 31 9.95 -7.88 -26.29
C GLY A 31 10.19 -8.93 -27.38
N SER A 32 9.12 -9.28 -28.11
CA SER A 32 9.19 -10.28 -29.18
C SER A 32 9.86 -9.73 -30.43
N GLN A 33 10.75 -10.49 -31.06
CA GLN A 33 11.44 -10.06 -32.27
C GLN A 33 11.84 -11.24 -33.17
N SER A 34 12.14 -10.95 -34.44
CA SER A 34 12.80 -11.91 -35.31
C SER A 34 14.31 -11.93 -35.08
N VAL A 35 14.91 -13.09 -35.27
CA VAL A 35 16.36 -13.19 -35.51
C VAL A 35 16.67 -12.47 -36.83
N PRO A 36 17.85 -11.82 -36.96
CA PRO A 36 18.23 -11.15 -38.21
C PRO A 36 18.12 -12.08 -39.43
N ALA A 37 17.41 -11.62 -40.46
CA ALA A 37 17.20 -12.34 -41.71
C ALA A 37 17.70 -11.47 -42.88
N THR A 38 18.17 -12.12 -43.96
CA THR A 38 18.77 -11.43 -45.11
C THR A 38 17.97 -11.66 -46.39
N VAL A 39 17.60 -10.57 -47.05
CA VAL A 39 16.93 -10.60 -48.36
C VAL A 39 17.88 -10.14 -49.46
N PRO A 40 17.71 -10.58 -50.72
CA PRO A 40 18.55 -10.11 -51.81
C PRO A 40 18.39 -8.60 -52.04
N ALA A 41 19.47 -7.91 -52.40
CA ALA A 41 19.47 -6.48 -52.74
C ALA A 41 18.87 -6.23 -54.14
N THR A 42 17.67 -6.75 -54.42
CA THR A 42 16.97 -6.51 -55.70
C THR A 42 16.62 -5.04 -55.84
N ARG A 43 16.31 -4.59 -57.06
CA ARG A 43 15.85 -3.21 -57.30
C ARG A 43 14.63 -2.87 -56.44
N ARG A 44 13.72 -3.83 -56.22
CA ARG A 44 12.51 -3.65 -55.42
C ARG A 44 12.83 -3.55 -53.94
N ASN A 45 13.57 -4.50 -53.38
CA ASN A 45 13.94 -4.50 -51.96
C ASN A 45 14.76 -3.25 -51.61
N SER A 46 15.69 -2.88 -52.49
CA SER A 46 16.46 -1.65 -52.34
C SER A 46 15.55 -0.42 -52.32
N LEU A 47 14.53 -0.35 -53.18
CA LEU A 47 13.59 0.77 -53.16
C LEU A 47 12.78 0.82 -51.87
N LEU A 48 12.19 -0.32 -51.46
CA LEU A 48 11.33 -0.41 -50.27
C LEU A 48 12.09 -0.13 -48.97
N LEU A 49 13.37 -0.53 -48.91
CA LEU A 49 14.21 -0.37 -47.72
C LEU A 49 15.10 0.88 -47.75
N GLY A 50 14.95 1.76 -48.75
CA GLY A 50 15.65 3.05 -48.80
C GLY A 50 17.09 3.01 -49.31
N PHE A 51 17.43 2.02 -50.12
CA PHE A 51 18.74 1.77 -50.73
C PHE A 51 19.90 1.65 -49.71
N PRO A 52 19.76 0.82 -48.66
CA PRO A 52 20.72 0.78 -47.54
C PRO A 52 22.12 0.34 -47.96
N GLN A 53 22.25 -0.40 -49.06
CA GLN A 53 23.53 -0.90 -49.57
C GLN A 53 24.38 0.16 -50.29
N ARG A 54 23.85 1.38 -50.49
CA ARG A 54 24.55 2.45 -51.20
C ARG A 54 25.43 3.24 -50.24
N ILE A 55 26.70 3.37 -50.57
CA ILE A 55 27.64 4.20 -49.78
C ILE A 55 27.28 5.69 -49.78
N ASP A 56 26.56 6.16 -50.80
CA ASP A 56 26.07 7.53 -50.93
C ASP A 56 24.66 7.73 -50.34
N ALA A 57 24.09 6.73 -49.66
CA ALA A 57 22.85 6.89 -48.91
C ALA A 57 23.08 7.87 -47.74
N GLY A 58 22.54 9.08 -47.86
CA GLY A 58 22.71 10.15 -46.86
C GLY A 58 21.69 10.12 -45.71
N SER A 59 20.78 9.14 -45.69
CA SER A 59 19.72 9.00 -44.69
C SER A 59 19.84 7.66 -43.98
N ASP A 60 19.57 7.65 -42.68
CA ASP A 60 19.47 6.42 -41.90
C ASP A 60 18.43 5.50 -42.54
N PRO A 61 18.78 4.25 -42.90
CA PRO A 61 17.84 3.34 -43.52
C PRO A 61 16.65 3.00 -42.62
N ASN A 62 16.70 3.26 -41.31
CA ASN A 62 15.61 2.98 -40.37
C ASN A 62 14.70 4.19 -40.12
N LEU A 63 14.93 5.33 -40.79
CA LEU A 63 14.12 6.53 -40.67
C LEU A 63 13.49 6.95 -42.02
N PRO A 64 12.16 7.19 -42.08
CA PRO A 64 11.18 6.91 -41.02
C PRO A 64 11.04 5.40 -40.77
N GLU A 65 10.57 5.04 -39.57
CA GLU A 65 10.28 3.65 -39.23
C GLU A 65 9.29 3.04 -40.22
N ARG A 66 9.58 1.81 -40.68
CA ARG A 66 8.71 1.10 -41.62
C ARG A 66 7.85 0.08 -40.89
N SER A 67 6.55 0.13 -41.19
CA SER A 67 5.61 -0.88 -40.71
C SER A 67 5.71 -2.10 -41.61
N VAL A 68 5.85 -3.27 -40.99
CA VAL A 68 5.97 -4.53 -41.69
C VAL A 68 4.88 -5.49 -41.25
N GLU A 69 4.31 -6.22 -42.20
CA GLU A 69 3.37 -7.30 -41.94
C GLU A 69 3.96 -8.61 -42.46
N VAL A 70 4.12 -9.57 -41.56
CA VAL A 70 4.63 -10.91 -41.86
C VAL A 70 3.45 -11.84 -42.01
N ARG A 71 3.25 -12.39 -43.22
CA ARG A 71 2.15 -13.30 -43.55
C ARG A 71 2.66 -14.69 -43.88
N ASP A 72 2.12 -15.72 -43.25
CA ASP A 72 2.27 -17.10 -43.69
C ASP A 72 0.97 -17.90 -43.53
N GLY A 73 0.14 -17.91 -44.58
CA GLY A 73 -1.19 -18.52 -44.54
C GLY A 73 -2.09 -17.85 -43.51
N GLY A 74 -2.48 -18.58 -42.45
CA GLY A 74 -3.29 -18.04 -41.36
C GLY A 74 -2.51 -17.29 -40.28
N TYR A 75 -1.18 -17.28 -40.33
CA TYR A 75 -0.35 -16.45 -39.45
C TYR A 75 -0.16 -15.08 -40.08
N ILE A 76 -0.57 -14.03 -39.37
CA ILE A 76 -0.41 -12.64 -39.80
C ILE A 76 0.05 -11.87 -38.58
N ARG A 77 1.21 -11.23 -38.62
CA ARG A 77 1.69 -10.42 -37.49
C ARG A 77 2.33 -9.12 -37.99
N SER A 78 1.94 -8.03 -37.37
CA SER A 78 2.47 -6.70 -37.66
C SER A 78 3.62 -6.36 -36.74
N GLY A 79 4.60 -5.62 -37.24
CA GLY A 79 5.79 -5.21 -36.50
C GLY A 79 6.50 -4.01 -37.12
N LYS A 80 7.71 -3.75 -36.63
CA LYS A 80 8.60 -2.69 -37.11
C LYS A 80 9.89 -3.32 -37.63
N LEU A 81 10.29 -2.95 -38.85
CA LEU A 81 11.49 -3.46 -39.50
C LEU A 81 12.68 -2.54 -39.21
N ASN A 82 13.80 -3.14 -38.80
CA ASN A 82 15.06 -2.46 -38.57
C ASN A 82 16.19 -3.14 -39.37
N VAL A 83 16.75 -2.42 -40.34
CA VAL A 83 17.90 -2.81 -41.16
C VAL A 83 19.17 -2.68 -40.32
N THR A 84 19.93 -3.77 -40.23
CA THR A 84 21.16 -3.84 -39.44
C THR A 84 22.41 -3.67 -40.31
N ASP A 85 22.43 -4.29 -41.49
CA ASP A 85 23.55 -4.26 -42.42
C ASP A 85 23.06 -4.46 -43.86
N ALA A 86 23.81 -3.96 -44.84
CA ALA A 86 23.46 -4.12 -46.25
C ALA A 86 24.67 -4.11 -47.17
N GLY A 87 24.68 -5.03 -48.15
CA GLY A 87 25.70 -5.15 -49.19
C GLY A 87 25.08 -5.51 -50.53
N HIS A 88 25.77 -5.16 -51.62
CA HIS A 88 25.26 -5.40 -52.97
C HIS A 88 25.29 -6.90 -53.32
N ASP A 89 26.27 -7.64 -52.80
CA ASP A 89 26.43 -9.07 -53.02
C ASP A 89 25.90 -9.89 -51.83
N GLU A 90 26.03 -9.35 -50.61
CA GLU A 90 25.62 -9.97 -49.35
C GLU A 90 24.10 -9.90 -49.11
N GLY A 91 23.42 -8.89 -49.67
CA GLY A 91 22.00 -8.63 -49.46
C GLY A 91 21.73 -7.61 -48.36
N ILE A 92 20.47 -7.46 -47.97
CA ILE A 92 20.01 -6.53 -46.94
C ILE A 92 19.54 -7.33 -45.74
N THR A 93 20.21 -7.17 -44.61
CA THR A 93 19.92 -7.86 -43.35
C THR A 93 19.07 -6.96 -42.44
N PHE A 94 18.01 -7.52 -41.88
CA PHE A 94 17.11 -6.80 -40.97
C PHE A 94 16.54 -7.73 -39.89
N ASN A 95 16.09 -7.14 -38.79
CA ASN A 95 15.22 -7.78 -37.80
C ASN A 95 13.84 -7.10 -37.78
N ILE A 96 12.84 -7.81 -37.29
CA ILE A 96 11.48 -7.29 -37.10
C ILE A 96 11.13 -7.37 -35.62
N GLY A 97 10.84 -6.22 -35.01
CA GLY A 97 10.23 -6.17 -33.67
C GLY A 97 8.72 -6.35 -33.75
N PHE A 98 8.15 -7.16 -32.87
CA PHE A 98 6.71 -7.39 -32.71
C PHE A 98 6.18 -6.93 -31.33
N ASP A 99 4.89 -6.64 -31.27
CA ASP A 99 4.15 -6.33 -30.04
C ASP A 99 4.87 -5.29 -29.16
N ASN A 100 5.14 -5.60 -27.90
CA ASN A 100 5.79 -4.69 -26.96
C ASN A 100 7.12 -4.08 -27.48
N SER A 101 7.92 -4.84 -28.23
CA SER A 101 9.21 -4.35 -28.76
C SER A 101 9.05 -3.15 -29.70
N THR A 102 7.89 -3.01 -30.34
CA THR A 102 7.62 -1.90 -31.26
C THR A 102 7.47 -0.56 -30.56
N VAL A 103 7.27 -0.55 -29.24
CA VAL A 103 7.06 0.68 -28.47
C VAL A 103 8.19 0.99 -27.51
N TYR A 104 9.02 0.01 -27.12
CA TYR A 104 10.09 0.22 -26.14
C TYR A 104 11.06 1.33 -26.54
N ALA A 105 11.59 1.30 -27.77
CA ALA A 105 12.49 2.36 -28.25
C ALA A 105 11.81 3.74 -28.31
N LYS A 106 10.51 3.78 -28.62
CA LYS A 106 9.73 5.02 -28.60
C LYS A 106 9.58 5.53 -27.16
N TRP A 107 9.25 4.66 -26.23
CA TRP A 107 8.93 5.00 -24.84
C TRP A 107 10.14 5.36 -23.99
N GLN A 108 11.32 4.84 -24.36
CA GLN A 108 12.59 5.18 -23.72
C GLN A 108 12.92 6.67 -23.82
N VAL A 109 12.54 7.34 -24.91
CA VAL A 109 12.85 8.77 -25.12
C VAL A 109 11.61 9.66 -25.04
N LYS A 110 10.41 9.08 -25.11
CA LYS A 110 9.15 9.83 -25.11
C LYS A 110 8.80 10.27 -23.70
N LYS A 111 8.79 11.59 -23.46
CA LYS A 111 8.30 12.16 -22.20
C LYS A 111 6.79 12.09 -22.08
N LEU A 112 6.28 11.91 -20.86
CA LEU A 112 4.83 11.86 -20.60
C LEU A 112 4.10 13.16 -21.01
N GLY A 113 4.70 14.33 -20.77
CA GLY A 113 4.13 15.62 -21.17
C GLY A 113 4.07 15.86 -22.69
N GLU A 114 4.72 15.00 -23.49
CA GLU A 114 4.81 15.16 -24.94
C GLU A 114 3.89 14.20 -25.72
N LEU A 115 3.09 13.37 -25.05
CA LEU A 115 2.16 12.44 -25.72
C LEU A 115 1.24 13.20 -26.69
N SER A 116 1.02 12.63 -27.87
CA SER A 116 0.43 13.33 -29.02
C SER A 116 -1.06 13.67 -28.87
N GLY A 117 -1.77 13.01 -27.95
CA GLY A 117 -3.21 13.14 -27.74
C GLY A 117 -3.62 13.64 -26.35
N LEU A 118 -2.74 14.37 -25.64
CA LEU A 118 -3.03 14.83 -24.29
C LEU A 118 -4.25 15.77 -24.25
N PRO A 119 -5.24 15.51 -23.36
CA PRO A 119 -6.43 16.35 -23.26
C PRO A 119 -6.15 17.74 -22.68
N VAL A 120 -7.07 18.65 -23.00
CA VAL A 120 -7.31 19.88 -22.24
C VAL A 120 -8.66 19.73 -21.57
N TYR A 121 -8.69 19.78 -20.25
CA TYR A 121 -9.91 19.67 -19.47
C TYR A 121 -10.57 21.02 -19.28
N LEU A 122 -11.89 20.99 -19.43
CA LEU A 122 -12.81 22.11 -19.34
C LEU A 122 -14.00 21.65 -18.47
N PRO A 123 -14.36 22.33 -17.37
CA PRO A 123 -15.50 21.96 -16.53
C PRO A 123 -16.82 21.86 -17.31
N SER A 124 -17.62 20.83 -17.02
CA SER A 124 -18.79 20.42 -17.83
C SER A 124 -19.94 21.44 -17.87
N ARG A 125 -19.95 22.42 -16.94
CA ARG A 125 -20.94 23.52 -16.93
C ARG A 125 -20.66 24.62 -17.97
N MET A 126 -19.60 24.49 -18.76
CA MET A 126 -19.22 25.44 -19.80
C MET A 126 -19.89 25.09 -21.13
N GLN A 127 -21.06 25.68 -21.41
CA GLN A 127 -21.60 25.68 -22.77
C GLN A 127 -21.11 26.87 -23.61
N ASP A 128 -20.71 28.03 -23.03
CA ASP A 128 -20.35 29.20 -23.86
C ASP A 128 -19.26 30.17 -23.32
N GLU A 129 -18.74 30.09 -22.09
CA GLU A 129 -17.64 30.96 -21.61
C GLU A 129 -16.66 30.24 -20.66
N THR A 130 -15.35 30.42 -20.88
CA THR A 130 -14.27 29.90 -20.04
C THR A 130 -14.04 30.83 -18.85
N SER A 131 -14.28 30.36 -17.62
CA SER A 131 -14.00 31.13 -16.40
C SER A 131 -13.19 30.32 -15.40
N VAL A 132 -12.17 30.95 -14.84
CA VAL A 132 -11.35 30.42 -13.74
C VAL A 132 -12.22 30.04 -12.55
N ASP A 133 -13.27 30.81 -12.23
CA ASP A 133 -14.17 30.53 -11.11
C ASP A 133 -14.91 29.20 -11.28
N LEU A 134 -15.42 28.90 -12.49
CA LEU A 134 -16.12 27.64 -12.76
C LEU A 134 -15.17 26.44 -12.65
N LEU A 135 -13.92 26.62 -13.08
CA LEU A 135 -12.89 25.60 -12.92
C LEU A 135 -12.60 25.34 -11.45
N LEU A 136 -12.43 26.38 -10.66
CA LEU A 136 -12.17 26.28 -9.22
C LEU A 136 -13.31 25.64 -8.45
N ASP A 137 -14.57 25.93 -8.82
CA ASP A 137 -15.74 25.28 -8.25
C ASP A 137 -15.75 23.76 -8.50
N ASP A 138 -15.38 23.32 -9.71
CA ASP A 138 -15.32 21.89 -10.05
C ASP A 138 -14.11 21.20 -9.39
N MET A 139 -12.96 21.88 -9.34
CA MET A 139 -11.80 21.41 -8.55
C MET A 139 -12.19 21.26 -7.07
N TYR A 140 -12.95 22.21 -6.52
CA TYR A 140 -13.39 22.14 -5.14
C TYR A 140 -14.42 21.02 -4.93
N ARG A 141 -15.30 20.75 -5.91
CA ARG A 141 -16.18 19.58 -5.89
C ARG A 141 -15.35 18.28 -5.82
N ILE A 142 -14.34 18.12 -6.68
CA ILE A 142 -13.49 16.93 -6.71
C ILE A 142 -12.73 16.77 -5.37
N TYR A 143 -12.26 17.87 -4.77
CA TYR A 143 -11.63 17.84 -3.44
C TYR A 143 -12.58 17.38 -2.31
N ARG A 144 -13.87 17.71 -2.39
CA ARG A 144 -14.85 17.40 -1.33
C ARG A 144 -15.52 16.04 -1.53
N PHE A 145 -15.82 15.70 -2.78
CA PHE A 145 -16.63 14.55 -3.19
C PHE A 145 -16.03 13.91 -4.46
N PRO A 146 -14.80 13.36 -4.38
CA PRO A 146 -14.18 12.72 -5.52
C PRO A 146 -14.87 11.40 -5.85
N GLU A 147 -14.88 11.06 -7.12
CA GLU A 147 -15.27 9.74 -7.63
C GLU A 147 -14.04 9.03 -8.22
N PRO A 148 -13.29 8.21 -7.46
CA PRO A 148 -11.97 7.72 -7.88
C PRO A 148 -11.89 6.91 -9.19
N HIS A 149 -13.02 6.36 -9.63
CA HIS A 149 -13.11 5.52 -10.82
C HIS A 149 -13.48 6.31 -12.09
N THR A 150 -13.92 7.56 -11.93
CA THR A 150 -14.48 8.40 -13.02
C THR A 150 -13.82 9.77 -13.10
N ASP A 151 -13.52 10.40 -11.96
CA ASP A 151 -12.76 11.65 -11.94
C ASP A 151 -11.29 11.36 -12.27
N ASP A 152 -10.79 11.92 -13.37
CA ASP A 152 -9.38 11.80 -13.81
C ASP A 152 -8.36 12.29 -12.77
N PHE A 153 -8.82 13.08 -11.79
CA PHE A 153 -8.00 13.80 -10.84
C PHE A 153 -8.33 13.46 -9.38
N ALA A 154 -7.38 13.76 -8.51
CA ALA A 154 -7.64 14.10 -7.12
C ALA A 154 -6.95 15.43 -6.78
N ILE A 155 -7.44 16.11 -5.75
CA ILE A 155 -6.90 17.41 -5.32
C ILE A 155 -6.75 17.35 -3.82
N PHE A 156 -5.63 17.80 -3.28
CA PHE A 156 -5.38 17.90 -1.84
C PHE A 156 -4.19 18.84 -1.59
N PRO A 157 -4.06 19.39 -0.37
CA PRO A 157 -2.91 20.22 -0.02
C PRO A 157 -1.58 19.49 -0.18
N VAL A 158 -0.58 20.14 -0.78
CA VAL A 158 0.80 19.64 -0.91
C VAL A 158 1.77 20.79 -0.68
N ALA A 159 2.75 20.59 0.20
CA ALA A 159 3.85 21.53 0.39
C ALA A 159 4.91 21.31 -0.69
N VAL A 160 5.30 22.38 -1.38
CA VAL A 160 6.27 22.35 -2.49
C VAL A 160 7.55 23.12 -2.17
N ASN A 161 7.55 23.98 -1.14
CA ASN A 161 8.74 24.68 -0.68
C ASN A 161 8.63 25.00 0.83
N ASN A 162 9.76 25.20 1.50
CA ASN A 162 9.90 25.35 2.95
C ASN A 162 11.03 26.32 3.37
N GLU A 163 11.21 27.44 2.64
CA GLU A 163 12.27 28.42 2.92
C GLU A 163 12.26 28.87 4.39
N SER A 164 13.44 29.10 4.97
CA SER A 164 13.53 29.54 6.37
C SER A 164 14.40 30.77 6.55
N THR A 165 14.08 31.60 7.54
CA THR A 165 14.84 32.81 7.89
C THR A 165 15.13 32.85 9.39
N GLY A 166 16.27 33.44 9.78
CA GLY A 166 16.72 33.55 11.17
C GLY A 166 17.74 32.49 11.60
N SER A 167 18.24 32.58 12.84
CA SER A 167 19.13 31.60 13.49
C SER A 167 18.37 30.80 14.55
N ASP A 168 18.72 29.53 14.77
CA ASP A 168 18.13 28.52 15.68
C ASP A 168 16.90 28.94 16.50
N SER A 169 17.04 29.83 17.50
CA SER A 169 15.94 30.23 18.39
C SER A 169 14.88 31.17 17.79
N ALA A 170 15.08 31.68 16.58
CA ALA A 170 14.18 32.59 15.85
C ALA A 170 13.92 32.12 14.40
N LYS A 171 14.21 30.85 14.10
CA LYS A 171 14.03 30.27 12.75
C LYS A 171 12.53 30.22 12.42
N GLN A 172 12.10 31.06 11.47
CA GLN A 172 10.76 31.02 10.93
C GLN A 172 10.79 30.31 9.58
N VAL A 173 9.95 29.29 9.40
CA VAL A 173 9.78 28.55 8.14
C VAL A 173 8.58 29.12 7.40
N TYR A 174 8.74 29.37 6.10
CA TYR A 174 7.74 29.87 5.18
C TYR A 174 7.44 28.77 4.16
N TRP A 175 6.25 28.18 4.27
CA TRP A 175 5.85 27.10 3.38
C TRP A 175 5.16 27.64 2.13
N GLU A 176 5.44 27.05 0.98
CA GLU A 176 4.58 27.20 -0.20
C GLU A 176 3.72 25.95 -0.34
N ILE A 177 2.40 26.14 -0.31
CA ILE A 177 1.43 25.04 -0.23
C ILE A 177 0.40 25.22 -1.35
N LEU A 178 0.31 24.21 -2.22
CA LEU A 178 -0.71 24.12 -3.25
C LEU A 178 -2.03 23.65 -2.64
N ASN A 179 -3.15 23.99 -3.28
CA ASN A 179 -4.49 23.48 -2.97
C ASN A 179 -4.98 23.74 -1.54
N VAL A 180 -4.60 24.87 -0.92
CA VAL A 180 -5.11 25.23 0.41
C VAL A 180 -6.61 25.47 0.34
N ALA A 181 -7.40 24.56 0.91
CA ALA A 181 -8.85 24.64 0.93
C ALA A 181 -9.39 25.45 2.11
N GLY A 182 -10.44 26.25 1.87
CA GLY A 182 -11.30 26.87 2.87
C GLY A 182 -12.64 26.14 3.01
N GLU A 183 -13.61 26.74 3.69
CA GLU A 183 -14.93 26.11 3.91
C GLU A 183 -15.78 26.07 2.64
N THR A 184 -15.65 27.07 1.76
CA THR A 184 -16.50 27.25 0.57
C THR A 184 -15.74 27.23 -0.75
N GLY A 185 -14.43 27.01 -0.76
CA GLY A 185 -13.59 27.03 -1.95
C GLY A 185 -12.09 27.05 -1.61
N PHE A 186 -11.22 27.09 -2.62
CA PHE A 186 -9.77 27.25 -2.40
C PHE A 186 -9.41 28.66 -1.96
N ARG A 187 -8.45 28.76 -1.04
CA ARG A 187 -7.88 30.04 -0.60
C ARG A 187 -6.73 30.40 -1.52
N GLN A 188 -6.88 31.48 -2.27
CA GLN A 188 -5.85 31.95 -3.19
C GLN A 188 -5.13 33.18 -2.63
N PRO A 189 -3.80 33.24 -2.73
CA PRO A 189 -3.08 34.47 -2.47
C PRO A 189 -3.39 35.50 -3.58
N LYS A 190 -3.44 36.78 -3.22
CA LYS A 190 -3.48 37.89 -4.21
C LYS A 190 -2.07 38.37 -4.57
N THR A 191 -1.16 38.21 -3.63
CA THR A 191 0.25 38.56 -3.74
C THR A 191 1.10 37.47 -3.09
N VAL A 192 2.28 37.20 -3.64
CA VAL A 192 3.30 36.35 -3.02
C VAL A 192 4.56 37.17 -2.79
N LYS A 193 5.25 36.92 -1.67
CA LYS A 193 6.54 37.54 -1.37
C LYS A 193 7.64 36.75 -2.07
N ARG A 194 8.48 37.43 -2.84
CA ARG A 194 9.63 36.82 -3.53
C ARG A 194 10.89 37.63 -3.28
N LEU A 195 12.03 36.95 -3.27
CA LEU A 195 13.33 37.59 -3.13
C LEU A 195 13.88 37.86 -4.54
N ILE A 196 13.79 39.12 -4.99
CA ILE A 196 14.26 39.56 -6.31
C ILE A 196 15.45 40.48 -6.09
N ASP A 197 16.62 40.14 -6.65
CA ASP A 197 17.88 40.90 -6.47
C ASP A 197 18.23 41.15 -4.98
N GLY A 198 17.98 40.18 -4.10
CA GLY A 198 18.27 40.32 -2.66
C GLY A 198 17.23 41.12 -1.85
N THR A 199 16.11 41.53 -2.46
CA THR A 199 15.05 42.33 -1.82
C THR A 199 13.71 41.59 -1.83
N VAL A 200 13.05 41.52 -0.67
CA VAL A 200 11.69 40.96 -0.56
C VAL A 200 10.70 41.89 -1.26
N THR A 201 10.10 41.41 -2.34
CA THR A 201 9.17 42.13 -3.21
C THR A 201 7.82 41.40 -3.25
N ASP A 202 6.72 42.14 -3.14
CA ASP A 202 5.37 41.60 -3.33
C ASP A 202 5.04 41.51 -4.83
N VAL A 203 4.72 40.31 -5.31
CA VAL A 203 4.36 40.03 -6.70
C VAL A 203 2.88 39.68 -6.76
N ASN A 204 2.11 40.39 -7.61
CA ASN A 204 0.70 40.05 -7.87
C ASN A 204 0.61 38.71 -8.61
N VAL A 205 -0.34 37.88 -8.21
CA VAL A 205 -0.59 36.59 -8.85
C VAL A 205 -1.99 36.54 -9.45
N PRO A 206 -2.20 35.81 -10.56
CA PRO A 206 -3.51 35.70 -11.20
C PRO A 206 -4.49 34.85 -10.39
N ASP A 207 -5.78 34.95 -10.70
CA ASP A 207 -6.78 34.02 -10.18
C ASP A 207 -6.44 32.58 -10.62
N GLY A 208 -6.82 31.60 -9.80
CA GLY A 208 -6.51 30.19 -10.02
C GLY A 208 -5.09 29.77 -9.60
N TYR A 209 -4.25 30.71 -9.16
CA TYR A 209 -2.89 30.43 -8.71
C TYR A 209 -2.85 29.64 -7.38
N MET A 210 -1.83 28.80 -7.21
CA MET A 210 -1.67 27.79 -6.15
C MET A 210 -2.78 26.72 -6.11
N VAL A 211 -3.47 26.46 -7.23
CA VAL A 211 -4.45 25.38 -7.35
C VAL A 211 -4.07 24.48 -8.53
N THR A 212 -3.87 23.18 -8.27
CA THR A 212 -3.51 22.17 -9.26
C THR A 212 -4.15 20.81 -8.94
N PRO A 213 -4.70 20.10 -9.94
CA PRO A 213 -5.10 18.71 -9.76
C PRO A 213 -3.94 17.73 -9.95
N PHE A 214 -4.06 16.55 -9.34
CA PHE A 214 -3.14 15.43 -9.50
C PHE A 214 -3.79 14.32 -10.32
N LEU A 215 -3.15 13.91 -11.41
CA LEU A 215 -3.66 12.88 -12.31
C LEU A 215 -3.66 11.50 -11.63
N ARG A 216 -4.74 10.74 -11.79
CA ARG A 216 -4.77 9.34 -11.36
C ARG A 216 -3.89 8.47 -12.25
N VAL A 217 -3.20 7.52 -11.64
CA VAL A 217 -2.30 6.60 -12.35
C VAL A 217 -3.02 5.83 -13.45
N TRP A 218 -4.25 5.38 -13.19
CA TRP A 218 -5.05 4.68 -14.20
C TRP A 218 -5.30 5.52 -15.44
N ARG A 219 -5.46 6.84 -15.26
CA ARG A 219 -5.70 7.77 -16.36
C ARG A 219 -4.45 7.99 -17.18
N VAL A 220 -3.30 8.14 -16.53
CA VAL A 220 -2.00 8.25 -17.20
C VAL A 220 -1.75 7.00 -18.07
N LEU A 221 -2.01 5.79 -17.54
CA LEU A 221 -1.93 4.54 -18.30
C LEU A 221 -2.81 4.56 -19.55
N GLU A 222 -4.09 4.92 -19.43
CA GLU A 222 -4.99 5.02 -20.59
C GLU A 222 -4.47 5.99 -21.66
N LEU A 223 -3.87 7.12 -21.26
CA LEU A 223 -3.30 8.10 -22.18
C LEU A 223 -2.04 7.58 -22.88
N ILE A 224 -1.16 6.89 -22.17
CA ILE A 224 0.05 6.25 -22.74
C ILE A 224 -0.36 5.27 -23.84
N PHE A 225 -1.32 4.38 -23.56
CA PHE A 225 -1.75 3.38 -24.54
C PHE A 225 -2.58 3.97 -25.68
N SER A 226 -3.35 5.04 -25.41
CA SER A 226 -4.03 5.78 -26.46
C SER A 226 -3.05 6.46 -27.43
N ASP A 227 -1.86 6.91 -26.99
CA ASP A 227 -0.84 7.53 -27.86
C ASP A 227 -0.30 6.58 -28.94
N ILE A 228 -0.34 5.27 -28.68
CA ILE A 228 0.04 4.22 -29.64
C ILE A 228 -1.18 3.59 -30.34
N GLY A 229 -2.38 4.11 -30.12
CA GLY A 229 -3.60 3.69 -30.79
C GLY A 229 -4.19 2.36 -30.30
N VAL A 230 -3.92 1.96 -29.05
CA VAL A 230 -4.49 0.75 -28.44
C VAL A 230 -5.41 1.06 -27.27
N SER A 231 -6.45 0.25 -27.11
CA SER A 231 -7.42 0.36 -26.02
C SER A 231 -6.97 -0.41 -24.77
N VAL A 232 -7.39 0.02 -23.58
CA VAL A 232 -7.14 -0.64 -22.29
C VAL A 232 -8.47 -1.22 -21.77
N PRO A 233 -8.79 -2.50 -22.02
CA PRO A 233 -10.10 -3.06 -21.65
C PRO A 233 -10.27 -3.26 -20.14
N CYS A 234 -9.19 -3.64 -19.44
CA CYS A 234 -9.15 -3.81 -18.00
C CYS A 234 -7.93 -3.06 -17.46
N ASN A 235 -8.10 -2.35 -16.35
CA ASN A 235 -7.03 -1.55 -15.76
C ASN A 235 -7.03 -1.78 -14.23
N PRO A 236 -6.06 -2.52 -13.68
CA PRO A 236 -6.03 -2.82 -12.25
C PRO A 236 -5.94 -1.56 -11.38
N PHE A 237 -5.37 -0.46 -11.90
CA PHE A 237 -5.33 0.82 -11.18
C PHE A 237 -6.65 1.59 -11.23
N LYS A 238 -7.62 1.17 -12.06
CA LYS A 238 -8.97 1.74 -12.11
C LYS A 238 -9.97 0.84 -11.41
N ASP A 239 -9.85 -0.47 -11.61
CA ASP A 239 -10.79 -1.49 -11.17
C ASP A 239 -10.61 -1.86 -9.69
N ASP A 240 -9.38 -1.78 -9.17
CA ASP A 240 -9.11 -1.98 -7.74
C ASP A 240 -9.48 -0.72 -6.95
N LEU A 241 -10.25 -0.95 -5.88
CA LEU A 241 -10.79 0.10 -5.05
C LEU A 241 -9.68 0.97 -4.43
N GLU A 242 -8.61 0.39 -3.90
CA GLU A 242 -7.51 1.15 -3.29
C GLU A 242 -6.64 1.81 -4.36
N LEU A 243 -6.25 1.08 -5.41
CA LEU A 243 -5.37 1.60 -6.46
C LEU A 243 -6.02 2.71 -7.31
N SER A 244 -7.35 2.74 -7.42
CA SER A 244 -8.09 3.86 -8.05
C SER A 244 -7.81 5.21 -7.40
N ARG A 245 -7.32 5.22 -6.16
CA ARG A 245 -6.96 6.43 -5.40
C ARG A 245 -5.52 6.88 -5.58
N LEU A 246 -4.70 6.12 -6.30
CA LEU A 246 -3.30 6.44 -6.55
C LEU A 246 -3.17 7.58 -7.58
N VAL A 247 -2.44 8.63 -7.22
CA VAL A 247 -2.17 9.77 -8.10
C VAL A 247 -0.68 9.99 -8.30
N VAL A 248 -0.35 10.71 -9.37
CA VAL A 248 0.98 11.24 -9.65
C VAL A 248 1.02 12.70 -9.18
N LEU A 249 1.98 13.04 -8.33
CA LEU A 249 2.15 14.41 -7.83
C LEU A 249 2.76 15.32 -8.91
N ASN A 250 2.45 16.61 -8.81
CA ASN A 250 3.10 17.67 -9.56
C ASN A 250 3.23 18.94 -8.68
N ASN A 251 4.02 19.89 -9.14
CA ASN A 251 4.26 21.18 -8.49
C ASN A 251 3.79 22.38 -9.34
N ALA A 252 2.89 22.15 -10.31
CA ALA A 252 2.42 23.19 -11.24
C ALA A 252 1.50 24.21 -10.55
N ALA A 253 2.06 25.31 -10.04
CA ALA A 253 1.32 26.28 -9.23
C ALA A 253 0.33 27.14 -10.02
N ASP A 254 0.45 27.20 -11.35
CA ASP A 254 -0.39 28.02 -12.23
C ASP A 254 -1.23 27.21 -13.24
N ALA A 255 -1.44 25.92 -12.97
CA ALA A 255 -2.19 25.01 -13.83
C ALA A 255 -3.64 25.47 -14.09
N CYS A 256 -4.29 26.10 -13.10
CA CYS A 256 -5.68 26.56 -13.21
C CYS A 256 -5.83 28.02 -13.71
N CYS A 257 -4.74 28.78 -13.86
CA CYS A 257 -4.80 30.23 -14.13
C CYS A 257 -5.42 30.62 -15.47
N ARG A 258 -5.55 29.66 -16.40
CA ARG A 258 -6.12 29.87 -17.73
C ARG A 258 -7.62 29.54 -17.82
N GLY A 259 -8.21 29.01 -16.75
CA GLY A 259 -9.58 28.47 -16.79
C GLY A 259 -9.72 27.16 -17.57
N GLU A 260 -8.59 26.56 -17.96
CA GLU A 260 -8.46 25.24 -18.58
C GLU A 260 -7.30 24.50 -17.92
N ILE A 261 -7.35 23.17 -17.87
CA ILE A 261 -6.24 22.34 -17.38
C ILE A 261 -5.64 21.57 -18.54
N ARG A 262 -4.34 21.74 -18.80
CA ARG A 262 -3.62 20.97 -19.80
C ARG A 262 -2.95 19.78 -19.12
N TYR A 263 -3.23 18.56 -19.60
CA TYR A 263 -2.69 17.37 -18.96
C TYR A 263 -1.16 17.32 -19.06
N ALA A 264 -0.61 17.89 -20.13
CA ALA A 264 0.84 18.02 -20.32
C ALA A 264 1.54 18.73 -19.15
N ASP A 265 0.90 19.74 -18.54
CA ASP A 265 1.48 20.54 -17.46
C ASP A 265 1.43 19.82 -16.10
N LEU A 266 0.65 18.73 -16.00
CA LEU A 266 0.50 17.92 -14.79
C LEU A 266 1.39 16.67 -14.80
N MET A 267 1.97 16.33 -15.94
CA MET A 267 2.81 15.15 -16.09
C MET A 267 4.16 15.38 -15.41
N PRO A 268 4.74 14.36 -14.78
CA PRO A 268 6.10 14.44 -14.27
C PRO A 268 7.11 14.47 -15.43
N ASP A 269 8.30 14.99 -15.14
CA ASP A 269 9.44 15.07 -16.06
C ASP A 269 10.13 13.71 -16.20
N CYS A 270 9.39 12.68 -16.61
CA CYS A 270 9.92 11.35 -16.87
C CYS A 270 9.51 10.85 -18.26
N THR A 271 10.22 9.84 -18.73
CA THR A 271 9.88 9.08 -19.93
C THR A 271 8.73 8.11 -19.64
N VAL A 272 8.10 7.59 -20.70
CA VAL A 272 7.10 6.53 -20.55
C VAL A 272 7.74 5.27 -19.96
N GLU A 273 8.98 4.94 -20.33
CA GLU A 273 9.72 3.79 -19.79
C GLU A 273 9.93 3.93 -18.27
N GLU A 274 10.43 5.07 -17.80
CA GLU A 274 10.64 5.35 -16.37
C GLU A 274 9.34 5.22 -15.57
N PHE A 275 8.23 5.75 -16.10
CA PHE A 275 6.90 5.62 -15.47
C PHE A 275 6.43 4.17 -15.39
N MET A 276 6.55 3.41 -16.48
CA MET A 276 6.16 2.00 -16.51
C MET A 276 7.06 1.15 -15.61
N ASN A 277 8.35 1.45 -15.55
CA ASN A 277 9.30 0.80 -14.64
C ASN A 277 8.92 1.07 -13.17
N ALA A 278 8.53 2.29 -12.82
CA ALA A 278 8.10 2.58 -11.46
C ALA A 278 6.87 1.76 -11.03
N LEU A 279 5.90 1.58 -11.93
CA LEU A 279 4.73 0.72 -11.68
C LEU A 279 5.08 -0.77 -11.64
N TRP A 280 6.07 -1.20 -12.44
CA TRP A 280 6.64 -2.54 -12.34
C TRP A 280 7.27 -2.75 -10.97
N VAL A 281 8.23 -1.92 -10.55
CA VAL A 281 8.95 -2.08 -9.27
C VAL A 281 8.02 -1.99 -8.06
N ARG A 282 7.10 -1.02 -8.03
CA ARG A 282 6.21 -0.80 -6.88
C ARG A 282 5.06 -1.81 -6.79
N PHE A 283 4.43 -2.13 -7.92
CA PHE A 283 3.17 -2.88 -7.92
C PHE A 283 3.23 -4.19 -8.72
N GLY A 284 4.33 -4.48 -9.40
CA GLY A 284 4.47 -5.63 -10.27
C GLY A 284 3.60 -5.54 -11.52
N LEU A 285 3.34 -4.33 -12.04
CA LEU A 285 2.54 -4.13 -13.25
C LEU A 285 3.25 -4.68 -14.49
N ILE A 286 2.56 -5.53 -15.22
CA ILE A 286 3.00 -6.13 -16.48
C ILE A 286 1.98 -5.76 -17.56
N TYR A 287 2.48 -5.49 -18.77
CA TYR A 287 1.64 -5.19 -19.92
C TYR A 287 2.00 -6.05 -21.14
N ASN A 288 0.99 -6.40 -21.93
CA ASN A 288 1.18 -7.07 -23.23
C ASN A 288 0.28 -6.42 -24.29
N ILE A 289 0.91 -5.80 -25.27
CA ILE A 289 0.26 -5.11 -26.38
C ILE A 289 -0.04 -6.11 -27.48
N ASN A 290 -1.28 -6.08 -27.98
CA ASN A 290 -1.68 -6.84 -29.15
C ASN A 290 -2.21 -5.88 -30.22
N PHE A 291 -1.36 -5.56 -31.20
CA PHE A 291 -1.74 -4.68 -32.31
C PHE A 291 -2.79 -5.29 -33.24
N ASN A 292 -2.92 -6.62 -33.26
CA ASN A 292 -3.94 -7.27 -34.09
C ASN A 292 -5.35 -7.05 -33.53
N THR A 293 -5.50 -7.01 -32.21
CA THR A 293 -6.78 -6.71 -31.54
C THR A 293 -6.96 -5.21 -31.25
N GLY A 294 -5.88 -4.41 -31.33
CA GLY A 294 -5.90 -3.00 -30.97
C GLY A 294 -6.11 -2.78 -29.47
N SER A 295 -5.57 -3.68 -28.65
CA SER A 295 -5.75 -3.65 -27.20
C SER A 295 -4.48 -4.01 -26.43
N VAL A 296 -4.37 -3.56 -25.18
CA VAL A 296 -3.35 -3.99 -24.23
C VAL A 296 -3.98 -4.74 -23.05
N SER A 297 -3.29 -5.76 -22.56
CA SER A 297 -3.59 -6.40 -21.28
C SER A 297 -2.69 -5.82 -20.20
N LEU A 298 -3.28 -5.34 -19.09
CA LEU A 298 -2.58 -4.84 -17.90
C LEU A 298 -2.88 -5.75 -16.72
N GLU A 299 -1.84 -6.28 -16.08
CA GLU A 299 -1.99 -7.25 -15.00
C GLU A 299 -0.89 -7.11 -13.95
N LEU A 300 -1.19 -7.41 -12.69
CA LEU A 300 -0.18 -7.42 -11.63
C LEU A 300 0.41 -8.82 -11.47
N ILE A 301 1.70 -8.91 -11.17
CA ILE A 301 2.40 -10.19 -11.04
C ILE A 301 1.74 -11.11 -10.02
N LYS A 302 1.28 -10.56 -8.89
CA LYS A 302 0.55 -11.32 -7.86
C LYS A 302 -0.69 -12.04 -8.42
N ASP A 303 -1.40 -11.39 -9.36
CA ASP A 303 -2.64 -11.89 -9.92
C ASP A 303 -2.35 -12.93 -11.01
N ILE A 304 -1.31 -12.70 -11.82
CA ILE A 304 -0.82 -13.67 -12.82
C ILE A 304 -0.43 -14.99 -12.16
N LEU A 305 0.28 -14.95 -11.03
CA LEU A 305 0.73 -16.16 -10.32
C LEU A 305 -0.43 -16.98 -9.74
N ASP A 306 -1.58 -16.35 -9.49
CA ASP A 306 -2.79 -17.00 -8.99
C ASP A 306 -3.69 -17.54 -10.11
N LYS A 307 -3.47 -17.16 -11.36
CA LYS A 307 -4.29 -17.61 -12.49
C LYS A 307 -4.27 -19.12 -12.66
N GLN A 308 -5.40 -19.62 -13.13
CA GLN A 308 -5.51 -20.99 -13.61
C GLN A 308 -4.85 -21.11 -14.99
N PRO A 309 -4.23 -22.27 -15.30
CA PRO A 309 -3.63 -22.49 -16.61
C PRO A 309 -4.64 -22.33 -17.74
N SER A 310 -4.31 -21.52 -18.75
CA SER A 310 -5.14 -21.34 -19.95
C SER A 310 -5.12 -22.57 -20.87
N MET A 311 -4.04 -23.34 -20.83
CA MET A 311 -3.89 -24.56 -21.62
C MET A 311 -2.96 -25.61 -20.97
N THR A 312 -3.09 -26.86 -21.43
CA THR A 312 -2.16 -27.97 -21.09
C THR A 312 -1.26 -28.27 -22.28
N VAL A 313 0.06 -28.25 -22.06
CA VAL A 313 1.08 -28.37 -23.10
C VAL A 313 1.44 -29.84 -23.41
N ASP A 314 1.14 -30.79 -22.52
CA ASP A 314 1.53 -32.20 -22.63
C ASP A 314 1.20 -32.85 -23.98
N ASN A 315 -0.01 -32.61 -24.50
CA ASN A 315 -0.46 -33.19 -25.77
C ASN A 315 0.18 -32.55 -27.01
N LYS A 316 0.95 -31.49 -26.81
CA LYS A 316 1.63 -30.73 -27.86
C LYS A 316 3.11 -31.09 -27.93
N LEU A 317 3.68 -31.75 -26.93
CA LEU A 317 5.11 -32.06 -26.87
C LEU A 317 5.54 -32.95 -28.04
N SER A 318 6.65 -32.58 -28.68
CA SER A 318 7.37 -33.38 -29.68
C SER A 318 8.74 -33.82 -29.20
N GLY A 319 9.24 -33.26 -28.09
CA GLY A 319 10.47 -33.64 -27.42
C GLY A 319 10.26 -33.92 -25.93
N ALA A 320 11.24 -34.59 -25.32
CA ALA A 320 11.26 -34.78 -23.87
C ALA A 320 11.66 -33.46 -23.18
N PRO A 321 10.97 -33.06 -22.08
CA PRO A 321 11.34 -31.85 -21.36
C PRO A 321 12.71 -31.96 -20.69
N LYS A 322 13.55 -30.94 -20.85
CA LYS A 322 14.83 -30.75 -20.18
C LYS A 322 14.68 -29.71 -19.06
N ILE A 323 14.90 -30.13 -17.83
CA ILE A 323 14.78 -29.26 -16.65
C ILE A 323 16.15 -28.63 -16.37
N ILE A 324 16.17 -27.32 -16.20
CA ILE A 324 17.33 -26.53 -15.79
C ILE A 324 17.01 -25.89 -14.44
N TYR A 325 17.95 -26.02 -13.51
CA TYR A 325 17.85 -25.45 -12.18
C TYR A 325 18.62 -24.13 -12.18
N GLY A 326 17.92 -23.02 -11.93
CA GLY A 326 18.51 -21.71 -11.80
C GLY A 326 19.06 -21.48 -10.39
N ASP A 327 19.95 -20.50 -10.26
CA ASP A 327 20.43 -20.07 -8.96
C ASP A 327 19.28 -19.51 -8.12
N ARG A 328 19.35 -19.71 -6.81
CA ARG A 328 18.32 -19.21 -5.89
C ARG A 328 18.47 -17.70 -5.76
N GLN A 329 17.36 -16.98 -5.91
CA GLN A 329 17.34 -15.51 -5.86
C GLN A 329 16.31 -15.01 -4.86
N TYR A 330 16.40 -13.73 -4.49
CA TYR A 330 15.38 -12.99 -3.75
C TYR A 330 15.14 -11.62 -4.39
N VAL A 331 13.97 -11.03 -4.19
CA VAL A 331 13.64 -9.70 -4.71
C VAL A 331 14.25 -8.61 -3.82
N LYS A 332 14.92 -7.63 -4.42
CA LYS A 332 15.38 -6.40 -3.78
C LYS A 332 14.68 -5.20 -4.42
N LEU A 333 14.04 -4.33 -3.62
CA LEU A 333 13.30 -3.15 -4.10
C LEU A 333 13.95 -1.87 -3.59
N SER A 334 14.08 -0.87 -4.46
CA SER A 334 14.61 0.46 -4.14
C SER A 334 13.96 1.57 -4.96
N ALA A 335 13.98 2.79 -4.43
CA ALA A 335 13.47 4.00 -5.07
C ALA A 335 14.26 5.22 -4.57
N GLN A 336 14.01 6.39 -5.18
CA GLN A 336 14.72 7.62 -4.82
C GLN A 336 14.18 8.22 -3.51
N THR A 337 15.07 8.90 -2.79
CA THR A 337 14.80 9.56 -1.51
C THR A 337 15.50 10.92 -1.44
N SER A 338 15.58 11.62 -2.59
CA SER A 338 16.33 12.88 -2.69
C SER A 338 15.60 14.07 -2.05
N ILE A 339 14.29 13.94 -1.83
CA ILE A 339 13.48 14.93 -1.13
C ILE A 339 13.98 15.13 0.30
N ASP A 340 14.01 16.38 0.77
CA ASP A 340 14.37 16.71 2.15
C ASP A 340 13.43 16.00 3.15
N GLY A 341 14.02 15.31 4.13
CA GLY A 341 13.32 14.44 5.09
C GLY A 341 12.94 13.04 4.56
N ALA A 342 13.22 12.70 3.30
CA ALA A 342 12.94 11.38 2.76
C ALA A 342 14.08 10.38 2.99
N ALA A 343 15.34 10.81 2.88
CA ALA A 343 16.48 9.91 3.04
C ALA A 343 16.43 9.17 4.40
N PRO A 344 16.44 7.82 4.42
CA PRO A 344 16.49 7.07 5.66
C PRO A 344 17.92 7.14 6.25
N SER A 345 18.03 6.94 7.56
CA SER A 345 19.33 6.91 8.26
C SER A 345 20.22 5.74 7.82
N HIS A 346 19.60 4.66 7.35
CA HIS A 346 20.21 3.42 6.86
C HIS A 346 19.44 2.98 5.62
N GLU A 347 20.08 2.25 4.70
CA GLU A 347 19.37 1.71 3.53
C GLU A 347 18.32 0.66 3.91
N ARG A 348 18.53 -0.08 5.02
CA ARG A 348 17.72 -1.22 5.44
C ARG A 348 17.10 -1.01 6.80
N PHE A 349 15.85 -1.46 6.96
CA PHE A 349 15.17 -1.41 8.25
C PHE A 349 15.85 -2.31 9.29
N GLU A 350 16.36 -3.47 8.89
CA GLU A 350 17.03 -4.43 9.77
C GLU A 350 18.29 -3.84 10.41
N ASP A 351 19.02 -2.99 9.67
CA ASP A 351 20.20 -2.30 10.19
C ASP A 351 19.80 -1.19 11.17
N PHE A 352 18.70 -0.48 10.90
CA PHE A 352 18.12 0.48 11.84
C PHE A 352 17.47 -0.17 13.08
N ALA A 353 16.94 -1.39 13.00
CA ALA A 353 16.35 -2.09 14.15
C ALA A 353 17.38 -2.92 14.95
N LYS A 354 18.60 -3.05 14.43
CA LYS A 354 19.63 -3.94 15.00
C LYS A 354 19.95 -3.61 16.45
N GLY A 355 19.79 -4.61 17.32
CA GLY A 355 20.12 -4.51 18.74
C GLY A 355 19.04 -3.87 19.61
N VAL A 356 17.87 -3.58 19.04
CA VAL A 356 16.71 -2.98 19.74
C VAL A 356 15.60 -4.03 19.92
N ASP A 357 14.86 -3.96 21.03
CA ASP A 357 13.70 -4.81 21.24
C ASP A 357 12.53 -4.35 20.35
N MET A 358 12.17 -5.19 19.37
CA MET A 358 11.08 -4.97 18.43
C MET A 358 9.76 -5.65 18.85
N SER A 359 9.74 -6.36 19.98
CA SER A 359 8.52 -7.04 20.47
C SER A 359 7.42 -6.06 20.91
N HIS A 360 7.81 -4.82 21.24
CA HIS A 360 6.89 -3.75 21.65
C HIS A 360 7.34 -2.42 21.03
N VAL A 361 6.87 -2.13 19.82
CA VAL A 361 7.06 -0.81 19.20
C VAL A 361 6.15 0.20 19.88
N ARG A 362 6.72 1.28 20.42
CA ARG A 362 5.96 2.39 21.02
C ARG A 362 5.38 3.28 19.94
N LEU A 363 4.20 3.83 20.18
CA LEU A 363 3.40 4.50 19.16
C LEU A 363 2.80 5.81 19.69
N GLY A 364 2.91 6.88 18.90
CA GLY A 364 2.26 8.15 19.22
C GLY A 364 2.64 9.27 18.26
N ILE A 365 2.49 10.51 18.73
CA ILE A 365 2.78 11.74 17.98
C ILE A 365 3.95 12.48 18.60
N HIS A 366 4.66 13.27 17.79
CA HIS A 366 5.79 14.10 18.22
C HIS A 366 6.86 13.32 18.99
N VAL A 367 7.22 12.14 18.48
CA VAL A 367 8.15 11.20 19.15
C VAL A 367 9.51 11.84 19.41
N SER A 368 9.93 12.76 18.55
CA SER A 368 11.16 13.55 18.71
C SER A 368 11.24 14.35 20.02
N LEU A 369 10.10 14.63 20.65
CA LEU A 369 10.00 15.41 21.89
C LEU A 369 9.81 14.55 23.15
N TRP A 370 9.67 13.23 23.01
CA TRP A 370 9.35 12.37 24.14
C TRP A 370 10.47 12.34 25.18
N GLN A 371 10.07 12.31 26.44
CA GLN A 371 10.94 12.19 27.60
C GLN A 371 10.57 10.96 28.44
N ASN A 372 11.58 10.27 28.97
CA ASN A 372 11.36 9.18 29.91
C ASN A 372 11.11 9.75 31.32
N THR A 373 9.87 9.66 31.79
CA THR A 373 9.44 9.98 33.15
C THR A 373 9.59 8.80 34.13
N GLY A 374 9.91 7.61 33.61
CA GLY A 374 10.09 6.38 34.37
C GLY A 374 11.54 6.13 34.80
N ARG A 375 11.82 4.89 35.23
CA ARG A 375 13.19 4.43 35.51
C ARG A 375 13.77 3.76 34.27
N PRO A 376 15.10 3.67 34.09
CA PRO A 376 15.68 3.00 32.94
C PRO A 376 15.25 1.53 32.79
N ASP A 377 15.06 0.81 33.89
CA ASP A 377 14.59 -0.58 33.94
C ASP A 377 13.05 -0.72 33.83
N ALA A 378 12.32 0.38 33.95
CA ALA A 378 10.86 0.46 33.78
C ALA A 378 10.47 1.82 33.14
N PRO A 379 10.81 2.03 31.85
CA PRO A 379 10.68 3.34 31.21
C PRO A 379 9.22 3.69 30.91
N LYS A 380 8.88 4.95 31.19
CA LYS A 380 7.57 5.57 30.94
C LYS A 380 7.77 6.82 30.10
N TRP A 381 7.52 6.71 28.80
CA TRP A 381 7.62 7.85 27.90
C TRP A 381 6.33 8.66 27.94
N ASP A 382 6.44 9.96 28.09
CA ASP A 382 5.32 10.91 28.25
C ASP A 382 4.40 11.01 27.02
N GLY A 383 4.92 10.84 25.82
CA GLY A 383 4.13 10.84 24.58
C GLY A 383 3.82 9.44 24.04
N ASP A 384 4.37 8.39 24.65
CA ASP A 384 3.96 7.02 24.34
C ASP A 384 2.52 6.84 24.78
N ILE A 385 1.66 6.48 23.85
CA ILE A 385 0.24 6.26 24.13
C ILE A 385 0.10 4.87 24.76
N TYR A 386 0.68 4.71 25.95
CA TYR A 386 0.51 3.55 26.80
C TYR A 386 -0.80 3.70 27.57
N TYR A 387 -1.62 2.66 27.47
CA TYR A 387 -3.09 2.60 27.63
C TYR A 387 -3.75 3.22 28.87
N GLU A 388 -3.02 3.72 29.87
CA GLU A 388 -3.57 4.15 31.16
C GLU A 388 -3.84 5.66 31.25
N TYR A 389 -3.09 6.51 30.52
CA TYR A 389 -3.13 7.97 30.75
C TYR A 389 -4.24 8.74 30.01
N LEU A 390 -4.66 8.29 28.83
CA LEU A 390 -5.60 9.05 27.99
C LEU A 390 -7.08 8.81 28.32
N TYR A 391 -7.38 7.74 29.06
CA TYR A 391 -8.73 7.42 29.54
C TYR A 391 -8.62 6.89 30.97
N PRO A 392 -8.20 7.72 31.94
CA PRO A 392 -8.12 7.32 33.33
C PRO A 392 -9.50 6.85 33.77
N ASP A 393 -9.55 5.70 34.44
CA ASP A 393 -10.81 5.16 34.92
C ASP A 393 -11.32 6.12 36.02
N PRO A 394 -12.53 6.70 35.91
CA PRO A 394 -13.08 7.54 37.00
C PRO A 394 -13.28 6.78 38.31
N ASP A 395 -13.18 5.44 38.27
CA ASP A 395 -13.19 4.57 39.44
C ASP A 395 -11.77 4.22 39.96
N ASP A 396 -10.70 4.78 39.35
CA ASP A 396 -9.32 4.66 39.79
C ASP A 396 -9.10 5.50 41.07
N PRO A 397 -8.51 4.94 42.15
CA PRO A 397 -8.18 5.71 43.34
C PRO A 397 -7.25 6.92 43.08
N ASP A 398 -6.51 6.92 41.97
CA ASP A 398 -5.64 8.03 41.56
C ASP A 398 -6.31 8.97 40.53
N TYR A 399 -7.63 8.88 40.32
CA TYR A 399 -8.37 9.80 39.46
C TYR A 399 -8.29 11.23 40.01
N PRO A 400 -7.86 12.23 39.21
CA PRO A 400 -7.73 13.59 39.69
C PRO A 400 -9.09 14.11 40.14
N ASP A 401 -9.13 14.70 41.35
CA ASP A 401 -10.32 15.37 41.85
C ASP A 401 -10.78 16.43 40.82
N PRO A 402 -12.09 16.55 40.58
CA PRO A 402 -12.59 17.62 39.71
C PRO A 402 -12.12 18.96 40.28
N PRO A 403 -11.66 19.89 39.42
CA PRO A 403 -11.10 21.17 39.88
C PRO A 403 -12.09 21.89 40.80
N ASP A 404 -11.59 22.43 41.92
CA ASP A 404 -12.41 23.18 42.87
C ASP A 404 -13.03 24.38 42.15
N PRO A 405 -14.38 24.50 42.07
CA PRO A 405 -15.03 25.60 41.36
C PRO A 405 -14.78 26.99 41.97
N TRP A 406 -14.00 27.10 43.05
CA TRP A 406 -13.68 28.35 43.76
C TRP A 406 -12.18 28.70 43.83
N GLU A 407 -11.28 27.90 43.25
CA GLU A 407 -9.88 28.29 43.07
C GLU A 407 -9.72 29.04 41.74
N ASP A 408 -9.49 30.35 41.83
CA ASP A 408 -9.15 31.26 40.72
C ASP A 408 -7.70 31.06 40.22
N ASP A 409 -7.16 29.85 40.32
CA ASP A 409 -5.96 29.44 39.57
C ASP A 409 -6.43 28.75 38.28
N TYR A 410 -6.94 29.56 37.36
CA TYR A 410 -6.78 29.28 35.93
C TYR A 410 -5.29 29.39 35.60
N ASP A 411 -4.48 28.48 36.14
CA ASP A 411 -3.34 27.99 35.36
C ASP A 411 -4.01 27.06 34.37
N ASP A 412 -4.28 27.58 33.17
CA ASP A 412 -4.75 26.84 32.02
C ASP A 412 -3.70 25.75 31.74
N GLY A 413 -3.77 24.66 32.49
CA GLY A 413 -3.29 23.34 32.12
C GLY A 413 -4.16 22.80 30.98
N ASP A 414 -4.43 23.64 29.98
CA ASP A 414 -4.41 23.17 28.61
C ASP A 414 -3.09 22.42 28.51
N PHE A 415 -3.19 21.08 28.49
CA PHE A 415 -2.23 20.29 27.76
C PHE A 415 -2.07 21.03 26.44
N ASP A 416 -0.93 21.71 26.27
CA ASP A 416 -0.75 22.89 25.41
C ASP A 416 -0.72 22.49 23.93
N LEU A 417 -1.74 21.73 23.51
CA LEU A 417 -1.96 21.21 22.20
C LEU A 417 -1.96 22.37 21.20
N TYR A 418 -2.38 23.57 21.63
CA TYR A 418 -2.35 24.78 20.83
C TYR A 418 -0.96 25.45 20.73
N ALA A 419 -0.12 25.46 21.76
CA ALA A 419 1.25 26.00 21.64
C ALA A 419 2.17 25.06 20.84
N TYR A 420 2.02 23.74 20.98
CA TYR A 420 2.80 22.75 20.23
C TYR A 420 2.39 22.63 18.74
N GLN A 421 1.20 23.12 18.36
CA GLN A 421 0.65 23.06 16.99
C GLN A 421 1.21 24.11 16.02
N THR A 422 2.12 24.99 16.45
CA THR A 422 2.67 26.08 15.59
C THR A 422 4.03 25.77 14.96
N ALA A 423 4.71 24.70 15.40
CA ALA A 423 5.95 24.25 14.79
C ALA A 423 5.67 23.26 13.66
N SER A 424 6.25 23.51 12.47
CA SER A 424 6.26 22.51 11.40
C SER A 424 7.39 21.52 11.66
N PHE A 425 7.12 20.23 11.47
CA PHE A 425 8.10 19.16 11.75
C PHE A 425 8.36 18.35 10.50
N LEU A 426 9.46 18.64 9.80
CA LEU A 426 10.00 17.68 8.84
C LEU A 426 10.67 16.55 9.63
N PRO A 427 10.52 15.29 9.19
CA PRO A 427 11.34 14.20 9.70
C PRO A 427 12.83 14.55 9.52
N SER A 428 13.54 14.80 10.61
CA SER A 428 14.99 15.00 10.57
C SER A 428 15.70 13.71 10.93
N VAL A 429 16.71 13.32 10.16
CA VAL A 429 17.57 12.17 10.47
C VAL A 429 18.60 12.58 11.52
N GLN A 430 18.65 11.83 12.62
CA GLN A 430 19.68 11.95 13.64
C GLN A 430 20.51 10.66 13.64
N SER A 431 21.79 10.75 13.26
CA SER A 431 22.75 9.65 13.28
C SER A 431 23.34 9.42 14.68
N GLU A 432 23.62 8.16 15.03
CA GLU A 432 24.30 7.85 16.29
C GLU A 432 25.78 8.28 16.25
N ASP A 433 26.22 9.04 17.26
CA ASP A 433 27.65 9.23 17.55
C ASP A 433 28.22 7.94 18.16
N SER A 434 28.76 7.06 17.30
CA SER A 434 29.48 5.82 17.65
C SER A 434 28.69 4.75 18.43
N PRO A 435 29.00 3.46 18.20
CA PRO A 435 28.40 2.38 18.99
C PRO A 435 29.07 2.35 20.36
N THR A 436 28.60 3.13 21.32
CA THR A 436 28.83 2.81 22.72
C THR A 436 28.04 1.55 23.03
N VAL A 437 28.75 0.42 23.01
CA VAL A 437 28.32 -0.84 23.58
C VAL A 437 28.24 -0.63 25.10
N ASP A 438 27.18 0.00 25.58
CA ASP A 438 26.91 0.11 27.01
C ASP A 438 25.42 -0.08 27.24
N SER A 439 25.07 -1.30 27.67
CA SER A 439 24.06 -1.74 28.65
C SER A 439 22.71 -1.02 28.89
N ALA A 440 22.39 0.07 28.21
CA ALA A 440 21.16 0.81 28.36
C ALA A 440 20.02 0.13 27.57
N PRO A 441 18.83 -0.06 28.15
CA PRO A 441 17.70 -0.61 27.43
C PRO A 441 17.22 0.41 26.37
N SER A 442 17.42 0.06 25.10
CA SER A 442 16.96 0.83 23.93
C SER A 442 15.62 0.29 23.43
N PHE A 443 14.70 1.19 23.09
CA PHE A 443 13.37 0.85 22.57
C PHE A 443 13.16 1.49 21.19
N THR A 444 12.25 0.92 20.41
CA THR A 444 11.84 1.50 19.13
C THR A 444 10.49 2.20 19.29
N ALA A 445 10.36 3.38 18.71
CA ALA A 445 9.09 4.08 18.56
C ALA A 445 8.84 4.45 17.09
N ARG A 446 7.56 4.53 16.71
CA ARG A 446 7.14 5.01 15.40
C ARG A 446 6.08 6.10 15.57
N GLU A 447 6.25 7.18 14.83
CA GLU A 447 5.32 8.29 14.81
C GLU A 447 4.17 8.06 13.82
N PHE A 448 2.95 8.44 14.21
CA PHE A 448 1.78 8.38 13.34
C PHE A 448 1.91 9.29 12.13
N ILE A 449 1.32 8.87 11.01
CA ILE A 449 1.21 9.62 9.75
C ILE A 449 2.55 9.87 9.04
N THR A 450 3.56 10.44 9.71
CA THR A 450 4.92 10.60 9.16
C THR A 450 5.57 9.25 8.94
N GLY A 451 5.26 8.27 9.80
CA GLY A 451 5.90 6.97 9.83
C GLY A 451 7.37 7.03 10.25
N THR A 452 7.84 8.14 10.80
CA THR A 452 9.23 8.28 11.22
C THR A 452 9.53 7.31 12.36
N TRP A 453 10.67 6.62 12.25
CA TRP A 453 11.15 5.68 13.24
C TRP A 453 12.17 6.34 14.16
N TYR A 454 12.11 6.00 15.45
CA TYR A 454 12.97 6.55 16.49
C TYR A 454 13.55 5.44 17.36
N ARG A 455 14.83 5.58 17.70
CA ARG A 455 15.46 4.82 18.78
C ARG A 455 15.44 5.65 20.05
N LEU A 456 14.83 5.11 21.08
CA LEU A 456 14.68 5.74 22.39
C LEU A 456 15.72 5.18 23.36
N ASP A 457 16.40 6.07 24.10
CA ASP A 457 17.34 5.72 25.14
C ASP A 457 16.70 5.92 26.52
N ALA A 458 16.32 4.83 27.18
CA ALA A 458 15.67 4.91 28.49
C ALA A 458 16.61 5.43 29.60
N THR A 459 17.93 5.37 29.43
CA THR A 459 18.89 5.85 30.44
C THR A 459 19.04 7.35 30.38
N ASN A 460 19.18 7.89 29.17
CA ASN A 460 19.27 9.33 28.93
C ASN A 460 17.90 10.01 28.88
N GLY A 461 16.83 9.21 28.74
CA GLY A 461 15.45 9.68 28.68
C GLY A 461 15.15 10.52 27.45
N SER A 462 15.86 10.27 26.35
CA SER A 462 15.77 11.05 25.11
C SER A 462 15.77 10.17 23.86
N VAL A 463 15.42 10.78 22.73
CA VAL A 463 15.64 10.21 21.39
C VAL A 463 17.14 10.14 21.09
N ARG A 464 17.61 8.98 20.65
CA ARG A 464 19.02 8.71 20.31
C ARG A 464 19.27 8.81 18.81
N ALA A 465 18.33 8.33 18.00
CA ALA A 465 18.41 8.33 16.56
C ALA A 465 17.01 8.36 15.94
N SER A 466 16.91 8.84 14.72
CA SER A 466 15.68 8.89 13.94
C SER A 466 15.94 8.56 12.48
N SER A 467 14.91 8.01 11.81
CA SER A 467 14.97 7.62 10.40
C SER A 467 13.61 7.78 9.75
N SER A 468 13.59 8.20 8.49
CA SER A 468 12.37 8.04 7.67
C SER A 468 12.00 6.56 7.53
N SER A 469 10.77 6.30 7.10
CA SER A 469 10.28 4.94 6.80
C SER A 469 10.70 4.42 5.42
N PHE A 470 11.41 5.21 4.61
CA PHE A 470 11.67 4.93 3.19
C PHE A 470 12.91 4.04 2.98
N PHE A 471 13.00 2.96 3.75
CA PHE A 471 14.06 1.97 3.57
C PHE A 471 13.92 1.26 2.22
N ASN A 472 14.99 0.65 1.74
CA ASN A 472 14.95 -0.34 0.66
C ASN A 472 14.50 -1.70 1.22
N TRP A 473 13.84 -2.52 0.39
CA TRP A 473 13.61 -3.92 0.75
C TRP A 473 14.82 -4.73 0.30
N ASP A 474 15.66 -5.14 1.25
CA ASP A 474 16.84 -5.96 0.98
C ASP A 474 17.11 -6.91 2.16
N PRO A 475 16.48 -8.09 2.22
CA PRO A 475 16.64 -9.00 3.37
C PRO A 475 18.02 -9.69 3.42
N GLN A 476 18.82 -9.65 2.34
CA GLN A 476 20.15 -10.26 2.24
C GLN A 476 20.29 -11.69 2.82
N PRO A 477 19.42 -12.64 2.45
CA PRO A 477 19.52 -14.02 2.92
C PRO A 477 20.83 -14.70 2.46
N GLU A 478 21.39 -15.54 3.33
CA GLU A 478 22.64 -16.25 3.04
C GLU A 478 22.51 -17.19 1.84
N GLY A 479 23.45 -17.10 0.89
CA GLY A 479 23.56 -18.02 -0.24
C GLY A 479 22.57 -17.77 -1.40
N LEU A 480 21.87 -16.64 -1.41
CA LEU A 480 21.00 -16.21 -2.51
C LEU A 480 21.49 -14.90 -3.12
N SER A 481 21.29 -14.72 -4.42
CA SER A 481 21.58 -13.46 -5.12
C SER A 481 20.34 -12.57 -5.24
N ALA A 482 20.54 -11.26 -5.27
CA ALA A 482 19.45 -10.30 -5.46
C ALA A 482 18.98 -10.27 -6.92
N LEU A 483 17.67 -10.29 -7.12
CA LEU A 483 17.02 -9.72 -8.30
C LEU A 483 16.76 -8.23 -7.97
N GLU A 484 17.62 -7.37 -8.49
CA GLU A 484 17.56 -5.93 -8.21
C GLU A 484 16.47 -5.25 -9.05
N LEU A 485 15.54 -4.59 -8.37
CA LEU A 485 14.48 -3.78 -8.96
C LEU A 485 14.58 -2.37 -8.36
N SER A 486 14.91 -1.39 -9.21
CA SER A 486 15.07 0.00 -8.83
C SER A 486 14.13 0.89 -9.62
N SER A 487 13.44 1.79 -8.94
CA SER A 487 12.57 2.80 -9.53
C SER A 487 13.20 4.18 -9.44
N ASP A 488 12.92 5.02 -10.45
CA ASP A 488 13.36 6.42 -10.49
C ASP A 488 12.40 7.38 -9.80
N ASP A 489 11.31 6.87 -9.22
CA ASP A 489 10.34 7.69 -8.51
C ASP A 489 10.77 8.01 -7.07
N GLU A 490 10.27 9.13 -6.56
CA GLU A 490 10.60 9.67 -5.24
C GLU A 490 9.61 9.24 -4.17
N PHE A 491 10.14 8.85 -3.00
CA PHE A 491 9.35 8.80 -1.78
C PHE A 491 9.07 10.20 -1.25
N VAL A 492 7.80 10.48 -0.93
CA VAL A 492 7.35 11.79 -0.47
C VAL A 492 6.99 11.74 1.01
N PRO A 493 7.72 12.46 1.89
CA PRO A 493 7.37 12.59 3.30
C PRO A 493 6.00 13.22 3.50
N VAL A 494 5.33 12.88 4.59
CA VAL A 494 4.16 13.61 5.10
C VAL A 494 4.56 14.26 6.41
N ALA A 495 4.25 15.54 6.57
CA ALA A 495 4.59 16.33 7.74
C ALA A 495 3.43 17.23 8.17
N TRP A 496 3.44 17.65 9.43
CA TRP A 496 2.55 18.71 9.91
C TRP A 496 3.09 20.04 9.41
N VAL A 497 2.32 20.73 8.57
CA VAL A 497 2.72 21.98 7.94
C VAL A 497 1.85 23.11 8.44
N SER A 498 2.48 24.16 8.98
CA SER A 498 1.80 25.35 9.48
C SER A 498 2.35 26.62 8.87
N ASN A 499 1.44 27.44 8.32
CA ASN A 499 1.71 28.80 7.83
C ASN A 499 0.90 29.86 8.59
N VAL A 500 0.29 29.48 9.72
CA VAL A 500 -0.53 30.38 10.52
C VAL A 500 0.37 31.49 11.07
N GLY A 501 0.00 32.75 10.79
CA GLY A 501 0.73 33.92 11.29
C GLY A 501 2.08 34.20 10.62
N THR A 502 2.51 33.42 9.62
CA THR A 502 3.80 33.63 8.93
C THR A 502 3.71 34.70 7.84
N GLY A 503 2.52 34.89 7.27
CA GLY A 503 2.30 35.81 6.14
C GLY A 503 2.87 35.31 4.81
N ALA A 504 3.26 34.03 4.71
CA ALA A 504 3.75 33.39 3.49
C ALA A 504 2.64 33.08 2.47
N GLY A 505 1.38 33.08 2.90
CA GLY A 505 0.25 32.74 2.05
C GLY A 505 -1.02 32.46 2.85
N PRO A 506 -2.00 31.74 2.25
CA PRO A 506 -3.18 31.29 2.96
C PRO A 506 -2.83 30.47 4.21
N SER A 507 -3.54 30.71 5.32
CA SER A 507 -3.36 29.94 6.55
C SER A 507 -3.71 28.47 6.32
N HIS A 508 -2.74 27.59 6.60
CA HIS A 508 -2.85 26.13 6.62
C HIS A 508 -2.21 25.62 7.92
N ASN A 509 -2.78 24.58 8.51
CA ASN A 509 -2.30 23.93 9.74
C ASN A 509 -2.82 22.49 9.78
N ASP A 510 -2.20 21.61 8.99
CA ASP A 510 -2.61 20.21 8.87
C ASP A 510 -1.46 19.35 8.31
N TRP A 511 -1.66 18.04 8.27
CA TRP A 511 -0.76 17.07 7.65
C TRP A 511 -0.88 17.09 6.12
N CYS A 512 0.21 17.37 5.42
CA CYS A 512 0.25 17.25 3.97
C CYS A 512 1.58 16.64 3.45
N PRO A 513 1.56 16.07 2.22
CA PRO A 513 2.78 15.64 1.55
C PRO A 513 3.75 16.80 1.32
N CYS A 514 5.03 16.55 1.51
CA CYS A 514 6.13 17.48 1.30
C CYS A 514 6.88 17.12 0.02
N TYR A 515 6.34 17.53 -1.13
CA TYR A 515 6.91 17.33 -2.46
C TYR A 515 7.84 18.50 -2.83
N LEU A 516 8.90 18.68 -2.04
CA LEU A 516 9.71 19.90 -1.90
C LEU A 516 10.63 20.24 -3.09
N PHE A 517 10.11 20.20 -4.32
CA PHE A 517 10.83 20.53 -5.55
C PHE A 517 10.63 21.97 -6.05
N GLY A 518 10.06 22.84 -5.22
CA GLY A 518 9.69 24.21 -5.58
C GLY A 518 8.40 24.28 -6.38
N ALA A 519 7.77 25.45 -6.44
CA ALA A 519 6.58 25.69 -7.28
C ALA A 519 6.97 25.94 -8.74
N ARG A 520 6.36 25.23 -9.69
CA ARG A 520 6.59 25.38 -11.14
C ARG A 520 5.54 26.27 -11.80
N HIS A 521 5.98 27.09 -12.76
CA HIS A 521 5.13 28.06 -13.46
C HIS A 521 5.22 27.91 -14.98
N TYR A 522 4.11 27.54 -15.62
CA TYR A 522 4.04 27.40 -17.08
C TYR A 522 3.38 28.60 -17.78
N HIS A 523 2.46 29.27 -17.09
CA HIS A 523 1.55 30.26 -17.68
C HIS A 523 1.63 31.65 -17.04
N SER A 524 2.42 31.79 -15.99
CA SER A 524 2.66 33.04 -15.27
C SER A 524 4.14 33.45 -15.34
N TYR A 525 4.41 34.76 -15.31
CA TYR A 525 5.79 35.30 -15.31
C TYR A 525 6.40 35.35 -13.89
N ILE A 526 5.93 34.50 -12.99
CA ILE A 526 6.46 34.40 -11.63
C ILE A 526 7.76 33.61 -11.73
N LYS A 527 8.87 34.23 -11.34
CA LYS A 527 10.16 33.55 -11.21
C LYS A 527 10.32 33.05 -9.77
N GLY A 528 10.98 31.91 -9.61
CA GLY A 528 11.43 31.44 -8.30
C GLY A 528 12.51 32.36 -7.70
N SER A 529 12.94 32.06 -6.48
CA SER A 529 13.89 32.92 -5.75
C SER A 529 15.30 32.71 -6.34
N ASP A 530 15.90 33.78 -6.87
CA ASP A 530 17.24 33.72 -7.49
C ASP A 530 18.26 33.14 -6.48
N GLY A 531 18.62 31.86 -6.62
CA GLY A 531 19.75 31.24 -5.92
C GLY A 531 19.47 30.05 -4.99
N SER A 532 18.28 29.43 -4.99
CA SER A 532 18.06 28.14 -4.30
C SER A 532 18.23 26.94 -5.25
N GLU A 533 18.68 25.78 -4.76
CA GLU A 533 18.85 24.56 -5.57
C GLU A 533 17.51 23.93 -6.03
N ASN A 534 16.37 24.37 -5.47
CA ASN A 534 15.02 23.84 -5.69
C ASN A 534 14.05 24.89 -6.27
N ASP A 535 14.39 25.50 -7.40
CA ASP A 535 13.67 26.65 -7.96
C ASP A 535 12.36 26.30 -8.73
N GLY A 536 11.84 25.08 -8.61
CA GLY A 536 10.64 24.66 -9.35
C GLY A 536 10.87 24.30 -10.82
N ASP A 537 12.13 24.12 -11.24
CA ASP A 537 12.50 23.84 -12.64
C ASP A 537 12.14 22.43 -13.12
N SER A 538 11.92 21.50 -12.18
CA SER A 538 11.58 20.10 -12.46
C SER A 538 10.33 19.65 -11.72
N THR A 539 9.71 18.58 -12.23
CA THR A 539 8.58 17.87 -11.64
C THR A 539 8.91 16.37 -11.57
N PRO A 540 9.71 15.90 -10.59
CA PRO A 540 10.10 14.49 -10.49
C PRO A 540 8.92 13.51 -10.28
N LEU A 541 9.05 12.27 -10.76
CA LEU A 541 7.98 11.27 -10.61
C LEU A 541 7.77 10.92 -9.13
N ALA A 542 6.54 11.03 -8.63
CA ALA A 542 6.19 10.61 -7.27
C ALA A 542 4.72 10.20 -7.18
N PHE A 543 4.43 9.24 -6.30
CA PHE A 543 3.08 8.72 -6.08
C PHE A 543 2.54 9.05 -4.69
N MET A 544 1.22 9.21 -4.60
CA MET A 544 0.52 9.43 -3.34
C MET A 544 -0.89 8.85 -3.40
N PHE A 545 -1.43 8.35 -2.28
CA PHE A 545 -2.84 8.03 -2.21
C PHE A 545 -3.67 9.27 -1.86
N ALA A 546 -4.78 9.45 -2.59
CA ALA A 546 -5.77 10.48 -2.34
C ALA A 546 -6.96 9.90 -1.55
N TYR A 547 -6.90 9.96 -0.22
CA TYR A 547 -7.96 9.50 0.66
C TYR A 547 -8.93 10.62 1.00
N THR A 548 -10.22 10.30 1.12
CA THR A 548 -11.25 11.31 1.46
C THR A 548 -11.96 10.94 2.74
N ARG A 549 -11.88 11.85 3.71
CA ARG A 549 -12.51 11.71 5.03
C ARG A 549 -13.06 13.07 5.45
N TYR A 550 -14.25 13.09 6.04
CA TYR A 550 -14.94 14.32 6.45
C TYR A 550 -15.10 15.31 5.30
N HIS A 551 -15.36 14.78 4.10
CA HIS A 551 -15.47 15.51 2.85
C HIS A 551 -14.21 16.31 2.53
N LYS A 552 -13.03 15.84 2.92
CA LYS A 552 -11.75 16.46 2.58
C LYS A 552 -10.82 15.40 2.02
N THR A 553 -10.35 15.60 0.79
CA THR A 553 -9.30 14.75 0.24
C THR A 553 -7.94 15.15 0.83
N ILE A 554 -7.15 14.15 1.23
CA ILE A 554 -5.82 14.27 1.82
C ILE A 554 -4.85 13.32 1.11
N GLY A 555 -3.60 13.77 0.98
CA GLY A 555 -2.51 12.93 0.48
C GLY A 555 -1.88 12.12 1.62
N ARG A 556 -1.78 10.80 1.48
CA ARG A 556 -1.16 9.89 2.46
C ARG A 556 -0.37 8.76 1.80
N LEU A 557 0.73 8.37 2.46
CA LEU A 557 1.55 7.22 2.07
C LEU A 557 1.10 5.90 2.74
N THR A 558 0.39 6.02 3.88
CA THR A 558 -0.15 4.91 4.68
C THR A 558 -1.63 5.14 5.00
N PRO A 559 -2.41 4.09 5.30
CA PRO A 559 -3.84 4.19 5.60
C PRO A 559 -4.12 4.54 7.07
N GLU A 560 -3.21 5.28 7.70
CA GLU A 560 -3.22 5.61 9.12
C GLU A 560 -3.88 6.97 9.39
N ASP A 561 -4.68 7.03 10.45
CA ASP A 561 -5.23 8.28 10.97
C ASP A 561 -4.37 8.92 12.07
N ASP A 562 -4.84 10.06 12.59
CA ASP A 562 -4.21 10.84 13.65
C ASP A 562 -4.11 10.12 15.00
N THR A 563 -4.79 8.98 15.15
CA THR A 563 -4.75 8.16 16.36
C THR A 563 -3.90 6.89 16.19
N GLY A 564 -3.33 6.66 15.01
CA GLY A 564 -2.62 5.44 14.67
C GLY A 564 -3.55 4.27 14.31
N GLN A 565 -4.84 4.52 14.10
CA GLN A 565 -5.81 3.52 13.65
C GLN A 565 -5.95 3.53 12.12
N ARG A 566 -6.59 2.49 11.58
CA ARG A 566 -6.94 2.48 10.16
C ARG A 566 -8.01 3.50 9.86
N MET A 567 -7.76 4.30 8.83
CA MET A 567 -8.70 5.29 8.35
C MET A 567 -9.95 4.63 7.77
N THR A 568 -11.13 5.11 8.17
CA THR A 568 -12.38 4.84 7.44
C THR A 568 -12.69 6.04 6.56
N LEU A 569 -12.82 5.80 5.26
CA LEU A 569 -13.11 6.83 4.27
C LEU A 569 -14.62 7.14 4.21
N ASP A 570 -14.96 8.27 3.59
CA ASP A 570 -16.35 8.72 3.44
C ASP A 570 -17.26 7.72 2.70
N ASP A 571 -16.70 6.91 1.81
CA ASP A 571 -17.40 5.84 1.10
C ASP A 571 -17.53 4.53 1.91
N GLY A 572 -17.07 4.54 3.17
CA GLY A 572 -17.11 3.40 4.09
C GLY A 572 -15.98 2.40 3.91
N THR A 573 -15.06 2.64 2.97
CA THR A 573 -13.93 1.74 2.71
C THR A 573 -12.80 1.96 3.73
N ILE A 574 -12.04 0.90 4.01
CA ILE A 574 -10.95 0.90 4.99
C ILE A 574 -9.67 0.47 4.26
N PRO A 575 -8.85 1.41 3.78
CA PRO A 575 -7.64 1.09 3.05
C PRO A 575 -6.65 0.28 3.89
N SER A 576 -5.82 -0.51 3.21
CA SER A 576 -4.90 -1.45 3.87
C SER A 576 -3.49 -1.44 3.30
N LEU A 577 -3.27 -0.79 2.16
CA LEU A 577 -1.99 -0.74 1.48
C LEU A 577 -1.14 0.47 1.91
N SER A 578 0.14 0.22 2.15
CA SER A 578 1.18 1.24 2.34
C SER A 578 2.06 1.35 1.09
N LEU A 579 2.52 2.56 0.75
CA LEU A 579 3.50 2.78 -0.33
C LEU A 579 4.94 2.41 0.08
N LEU A 580 5.18 2.06 1.35
CA LEU A 580 6.46 1.58 1.83
C LEU A 580 6.79 0.21 1.25
N PHE A 581 8.08 -0.10 1.03
CA PHE A 581 8.47 -1.42 0.54
C PHE A 581 8.40 -2.50 1.64
N GLN A 582 8.72 -2.14 2.88
CA GLN A 582 8.77 -3.05 4.04
C GLN A 582 7.38 -3.27 4.64
N PHE A 583 7.34 -4.13 5.66
CA PHE A 583 6.19 -4.36 6.54
C PHE A 583 5.07 -5.19 5.88
N LYS A 584 4.13 -5.61 6.71
CA LYS A 584 3.04 -6.51 6.34
C LYS A 584 2.06 -5.88 5.37
N ASP A 585 1.87 -4.57 5.46
CA ASP A 585 1.01 -3.74 4.63
C ASP A 585 1.74 -3.13 3.42
N GLY A 586 3.07 -3.26 3.34
CA GLY A 586 3.88 -2.67 2.27
C GLY A 586 3.97 -3.48 0.98
N LEU A 587 4.57 -2.85 -0.02
CA LEU A 587 4.57 -3.28 -1.42
C LEU A 587 5.22 -4.65 -1.64
N PHE A 588 6.32 -4.98 -0.94
CA PHE A 588 6.95 -6.30 -1.08
C PHE A 588 5.96 -7.41 -0.71
N ASN A 589 5.37 -7.33 0.49
CA ASN A 589 4.49 -8.39 0.96
C ASN A 589 3.21 -8.50 0.10
N ARG A 590 2.71 -7.37 -0.39
CA ARG A 590 1.43 -7.27 -1.11
C ARG A 590 1.53 -7.67 -2.59
N PHE A 591 2.67 -7.46 -3.25
CA PHE A 591 2.82 -7.72 -4.69
C PHE A 591 3.92 -8.73 -5.04
N TRP A 592 4.99 -8.82 -4.24
CA TRP A 592 6.21 -9.54 -4.60
C TRP A 592 6.46 -10.83 -3.83
N SER A 593 5.90 -11.00 -2.62
CA SER A 593 6.15 -12.15 -1.73
C SER A 593 6.01 -13.52 -2.42
N LYS A 594 4.97 -13.71 -3.23
CA LYS A 594 4.76 -14.97 -3.99
C LYS A 594 5.81 -15.19 -5.08
N TYR A 595 6.21 -14.12 -5.77
CA TYR A 595 7.24 -14.21 -6.80
C TYR A 595 8.61 -14.49 -6.18
N ASP A 596 8.92 -13.82 -5.07
CA ASP A 596 10.12 -14.06 -4.26
C ASP A 596 10.19 -15.51 -3.76
N GLU A 597 9.08 -16.10 -3.30
CA GLU A 597 9.01 -17.53 -2.95
C GLU A 597 9.44 -18.43 -4.12
N ILE A 598 8.94 -18.14 -5.33
CA ILE A 598 9.29 -18.88 -6.54
C ILE A 598 10.78 -18.71 -6.87
N LEU A 599 11.35 -17.52 -6.72
CA LEU A 599 12.78 -17.29 -6.94
C LEU A 599 13.68 -18.05 -5.95
N ARG A 600 13.23 -18.21 -4.70
CA ARG A 600 13.99 -18.90 -3.64
C ARG A 600 14.01 -20.41 -3.83
N HIS A 601 12.87 -21.00 -4.18
CA HIS A 601 12.64 -22.44 -4.05
C HIS A 601 12.05 -23.11 -5.30
N GLY A 602 11.68 -22.32 -6.30
CA GLY A 602 11.03 -22.76 -7.52
C GLY A 602 11.74 -22.31 -8.80
N ASN A 603 12.93 -21.72 -8.71
CA ASN A 603 13.62 -21.11 -9.85
C ASN A 603 14.17 -22.17 -10.84
N ARG A 604 13.27 -22.68 -11.67
CA ARG A 604 13.56 -23.75 -12.62
C ARG A 604 12.91 -23.42 -13.94
N THR A 605 13.64 -23.71 -15.00
CA THR A 605 13.13 -23.61 -16.36
C THR A 605 13.04 -25.00 -16.98
N VAL A 606 12.08 -25.15 -17.88
CA VAL A 606 11.85 -26.37 -18.63
C VAL A 606 11.94 -26.03 -20.10
N GLU A 607 12.94 -26.56 -20.78
CA GLU A 607 13.13 -26.45 -22.22
C GLU A 607 12.49 -27.67 -22.88
N THR A 608 11.64 -27.46 -23.89
CA THR A 608 11.03 -28.56 -24.63
C THR A 608 10.64 -28.15 -26.04
N GLN A 609 10.43 -29.14 -26.90
CA GLN A 609 9.89 -28.95 -28.23
C GLN A 609 8.39 -29.29 -28.22
N ALA A 610 7.59 -28.44 -28.84
CA ALA A 610 6.14 -28.61 -28.95
C ALA A 610 5.63 -28.23 -30.34
N ASN A 611 4.52 -28.83 -30.75
CA ASN A 611 3.87 -28.60 -32.04
C ASN A 611 2.58 -27.82 -31.86
N PHE A 612 2.53 -26.62 -32.43
CA PHE A 612 1.34 -25.77 -32.44
C PHE A 612 0.81 -25.59 -33.85
N SER A 613 -0.51 -25.41 -33.98
CA SER A 613 -1.06 -24.91 -35.23
C SER A 613 -0.74 -23.43 -35.39
N ARG A 614 -0.72 -22.92 -36.63
CA ARG A 614 -0.47 -21.50 -36.91
C ARG A 614 -1.47 -20.57 -36.19
N LEU A 615 -2.72 -20.99 -36.05
CA LEU A 615 -3.75 -20.23 -35.32
C LEU A 615 -3.47 -20.15 -33.83
N GLU A 616 -3.01 -21.25 -33.23
CA GLU A 616 -2.66 -21.28 -31.80
C GLU A 616 -1.44 -20.39 -31.51
N LEU A 617 -0.44 -20.38 -32.40
CA LEU A 617 0.72 -19.48 -32.27
C LEU A 617 0.34 -18.01 -32.45
N PHE A 618 -0.57 -17.72 -33.38
CA PHE A 618 -1.07 -16.36 -33.54
C PHE A 618 -1.84 -15.85 -32.31
N SER A 619 -2.61 -16.71 -31.64
CA SER A 619 -3.33 -16.37 -30.40
C SER A 619 -2.48 -16.49 -29.13
N PHE A 620 -1.18 -16.75 -29.26
CA PHE A 620 -0.32 -17.06 -28.13
C PHE A 620 -0.02 -15.78 -27.33
N ASN A 621 -0.22 -15.83 -26.01
CA ASN A 621 0.11 -14.73 -25.10
C ASN A 621 1.07 -15.28 -24.04
N THR A 622 2.27 -14.70 -23.98
CA THR A 622 3.38 -15.17 -23.12
C THR A 622 3.12 -14.94 -21.63
N ILE A 623 2.21 -14.04 -21.25
CA ILE A 623 1.80 -13.81 -19.85
C ILE A 623 0.90 -14.93 -19.33
N ASN A 624 0.24 -15.69 -20.21
CA ASN A 624 -0.67 -16.74 -19.77
C ASN A 624 0.06 -17.86 -19.02
N VAL A 625 -0.54 -18.28 -17.91
CA VAL A 625 -0.13 -19.49 -17.20
C VAL A 625 -0.49 -20.71 -18.06
N VAL A 626 0.45 -21.64 -18.21
CA VAL A 626 0.25 -22.93 -18.89
C VAL A 626 0.51 -24.08 -17.92
N ARG A 627 0.02 -25.27 -18.26
CA ARG A 627 0.25 -26.49 -17.50
C ARG A 627 1.15 -27.43 -18.28
N LEU A 628 2.21 -27.91 -17.62
CA LEU A 628 3.04 -29.02 -18.08
C LEU A 628 3.01 -30.13 -17.03
N GLY A 629 2.42 -31.28 -17.37
CA GLY A 629 2.06 -32.31 -16.42
C GLY A 629 1.02 -31.82 -15.43
N ASN A 630 1.36 -31.83 -14.14
CA ASN A 630 0.55 -31.23 -13.07
C ASN A 630 1.15 -29.92 -12.54
N ILE A 631 2.16 -29.37 -13.22
CA ILE A 631 2.88 -28.18 -12.78
C ILE A 631 2.40 -26.96 -13.56
N ARG A 632 2.16 -25.86 -12.84
CA ARG A 632 1.89 -24.54 -13.45
C ARG A 632 3.20 -23.88 -13.85
N CYS A 633 3.24 -23.35 -15.07
CA CYS A 633 4.39 -22.65 -15.60
C CYS A 633 3.96 -21.35 -16.25
N LEU A 634 4.82 -20.34 -16.20
CA LEU A 634 4.78 -19.22 -17.11
C LEU A 634 5.62 -19.54 -18.34
N ILE A 635 5.22 -19.01 -19.48
CA ILE A 635 6.05 -19.05 -20.68
C ILE A 635 7.19 -18.04 -20.45
N ASP A 636 8.43 -18.44 -20.70
CA ASP A 636 9.60 -17.55 -20.67
C ASP A 636 9.89 -17.08 -22.10
N THR A 637 10.23 -18.03 -22.98
CA THR A 637 10.45 -17.78 -24.40
C THR A 637 9.83 -18.86 -25.28
N VAL A 638 9.52 -18.49 -26.53
CA VAL A 638 8.95 -19.37 -27.55
C VAL A 638 9.60 -19.05 -28.89
N ASN A 639 10.43 -19.97 -29.39
CA ASN A 639 11.19 -19.81 -30.63
C ASN A 639 10.62 -20.70 -31.73
N TYR A 640 10.37 -20.13 -32.91
CA TYR A 640 9.85 -20.87 -34.07
C TYR A 640 10.25 -20.22 -35.39
N SER A 641 10.24 -21.01 -36.47
CA SER A 641 10.56 -20.53 -37.81
C SER A 641 9.35 -20.56 -38.74
N ILE A 642 9.25 -19.55 -39.61
CA ILE A 642 8.28 -19.44 -40.70
C ILE A 642 9.01 -19.25 -42.04
N PRO A 643 8.49 -19.73 -43.19
CA PRO A 643 7.25 -20.49 -43.34
C PRO A 643 7.34 -21.89 -42.73
N SER A 644 6.24 -22.37 -42.17
CA SER A 644 6.17 -23.69 -41.51
C SER A 644 5.08 -24.58 -42.11
N GLY A 645 4.95 -25.82 -41.66
CA GLY A 645 3.83 -26.69 -42.06
C GLY A 645 2.49 -26.24 -41.47
N LYS A 646 1.47 -27.12 -41.53
CA LYS A 646 0.21 -26.93 -40.79
C LYS A 646 0.45 -26.89 -39.28
N ASN A 647 1.40 -27.71 -38.82
CA ASN A 647 1.94 -27.71 -37.47
C ASN A 647 3.34 -27.10 -37.51
N VAL A 648 3.62 -26.21 -36.58
CA VAL A 648 4.87 -25.51 -36.40
C VAL A 648 5.57 -26.15 -35.22
N SER A 649 6.82 -26.58 -35.39
CA SER A 649 7.65 -27.01 -34.27
C SER A 649 8.20 -25.78 -33.58
N VAL A 650 8.11 -25.78 -32.26
CA VAL A 650 8.37 -24.61 -31.43
C VAL A 650 9.25 -25.05 -30.27
N GLU A 651 10.35 -24.35 -30.07
CA GLU A 651 11.16 -24.48 -28.88
C GLU A 651 10.58 -23.58 -27.80
N MET A 652 10.15 -24.18 -26.70
CA MET A 652 9.56 -23.47 -25.58
C MET A 652 10.50 -23.54 -24.39
N LYS A 653 10.72 -22.40 -23.75
CA LYS A 653 11.26 -22.29 -22.41
C LYS A 653 10.12 -21.88 -21.48
N LEU A 654 9.86 -22.71 -20.47
CA LEU A 654 8.82 -22.47 -19.47
C LEU A 654 9.47 -22.28 -18.10
N ARG A 655 8.95 -21.39 -17.27
CA ARG A 655 9.42 -21.21 -15.88
C ARG A 655 8.37 -21.72 -14.91
N THR A 656 8.76 -22.60 -13.98
CA THR A 656 7.80 -23.14 -13.02
C THR A 656 7.38 -22.08 -12.01
N ILE A 657 6.08 -21.94 -11.76
CA ILE A 657 5.54 -21.03 -10.74
C ILE A 657 5.01 -21.78 -9.51
N GLN A 658 5.69 -22.88 -9.19
CA GLN A 658 5.40 -23.72 -8.03
C GLN A 658 6.73 -24.13 -7.40
N THR A 659 6.76 -24.09 -6.07
CA THR A 659 7.88 -24.55 -5.25
C THR A 659 7.88 -26.08 -5.14
N GLN A 660 9.04 -26.66 -4.84
CA GLN A 660 9.16 -28.09 -4.54
C GLN A 660 9.60 -28.29 -3.10
N GLY A 661 8.67 -28.67 -2.23
CA GLY A 661 8.95 -28.92 -0.82
C GLY A 661 8.06 -28.08 0.09
N GLU A 662 8.26 -28.27 1.39
CA GLU A 662 7.62 -27.46 2.43
C GLU A 662 8.66 -26.49 2.96
N TYR A 663 8.33 -25.20 2.94
CA TYR A 663 9.23 -24.11 3.31
C TYR A 663 8.55 -23.21 4.32
N GLU A 664 9.31 -22.72 5.29
CA GLU A 664 8.84 -21.69 6.23
C GLU A 664 9.00 -20.31 5.59
N ILE A 665 8.30 -20.07 4.47
CA ILE A 665 8.56 -18.90 3.61
C ILE A 665 8.46 -17.57 4.36
N MET A 666 7.51 -17.44 5.28
CA MET A 666 7.34 -16.24 6.11
C MET A 666 8.58 -15.94 6.95
N LYS A 667 9.24 -17.00 7.47
CA LYS A 667 10.47 -16.88 8.26
C LYS A 667 11.69 -16.62 7.40
N GLU A 668 11.74 -17.20 6.20
CA GLU A 668 12.85 -17.00 5.27
C GLU A 668 12.85 -15.62 4.61
N GLN A 669 11.66 -15.08 4.34
CA GLN A 669 11.48 -13.70 3.87
C GLN A 669 11.68 -12.71 5.00
N ASN A 670 11.33 -13.11 6.23
CA ASN A 670 11.50 -12.32 7.44
C ASN A 670 10.92 -10.90 7.31
N VAL A 671 9.75 -10.79 6.66
CA VAL A 671 9.01 -9.52 6.59
C VAL A 671 8.72 -9.09 8.03
N PRO A 672 9.13 -7.89 8.46
CA PRO A 672 8.84 -7.43 9.82
C PRO A 672 7.33 -7.44 10.06
N ASP A 673 6.88 -8.12 11.14
CA ASP A 673 5.47 -8.19 11.53
C ASP A 673 5.05 -6.88 12.22
N PHE A 674 5.02 -5.85 11.40
CA PHE A 674 4.52 -4.53 11.73
C PHE A 674 3.61 -4.10 10.57
N ALA A 675 2.64 -3.24 10.84
CA ALA A 675 1.87 -2.56 9.81
C ALA A 675 1.67 -1.11 10.25
N ALA A 676 1.61 -0.18 9.29
CA ALA A 676 1.06 1.12 9.63
C ALA A 676 -0.40 0.94 10.06
N ALA A 677 -0.90 1.84 10.91
CA ALA A 677 -2.26 1.73 11.44
C ALA A 677 -2.52 0.42 12.23
N ALA A 678 -1.50 -0.11 12.91
CA ALA A 678 -1.59 -1.33 13.72
C ALA A 678 -2.43 -1.18 15.00
N ARG A 679 -3.00 0.01 15.28
CA ARG A 679 -3.85 0.19 16.45
C ARG A 679 -5.31 -0.11 16.14
N HIS A 680 -5.98 -0.80 17.05
CA HIS A 680 -7.42 -1.04 17.00
C HIS A 680 -8.02 -1.05 18.40
N LEU A 681 -9.34 -0.92 18.47
CA LEU A 681 -10.07 -1.04 19.73
C LEU A 681 -10.47 -2.50 19.99
N GLU A 682 -10.17 -2.96 21.20
CA GLU A 682 -10.61 -4.26 21.72
C GLU A 682 -11.36 -4.12 23.04
N TRP A 683 -12.33 -5.01 23.25
CA TRP A 683 -12.96 -5.16 24.55
C TRP A 683 -11.98 -5.86 25.51
N ARG A 684 -11.72 -5.22 26.65
CA ARG A 684 -10.96 -5.81 27.76
C ARG A 684 -11.85 -5.92 28.98
N LEU A 685 -11.69 -7.02 29.73
CA LEU A 685 -12.42 -7.23 30.98
C LEU A 685 -12.03 -6.13 31.98
N LYS A 686 -13.01 -5.35 32.42
CA LYS A 686 -12.84 -4.43 33.55
C LYS A 686 -13.16 -5.14 34.86
N SER A 687 -14.31 -5.79 34.94
CA SER A 687 -14.73 -6.56 36.11
C SER A 687 -15.78 -7.60 35.74
N GLU A 688 -15.89 -8.64 36.55
CA GLU A 688 -17.00 -9.60 36.48
C GLU A 688 -17.40 -10.06 37.88
N THR A 689 -18.66 -10.45 38.05
CA THR A 689 -19.16 -11.06 39.30
C THR A 689 -19.02 -12.58 39.32
N TYR A 690 -18.43 -13.18 38.28
CA TYR A 690 -18.19 -14.61 38.21
C TYR A 690 -17.24 -15.08 39.32
N GLY A 691 -17.74 -15.96 40.19
CA GLY A 691 -16.94 -16.57 41.24
C GLY A 691 -17.81 -17.19 42.33
N PRO A 692 -17.19 -17.62 43.45
CA PRO A 692 -17.90 -18.26 44.56
C PRO A 692 -19.02 -17.40 45.17
N GLY A 693 -18.94 -16.07 45.03
CA GLY A 693 -19.96 -15.14 45.52
C GLY A 693 -21.34 -15.27 44.84
N LEU A 694 -21.45 -16.02 43.74
CA LEU A 694 -22.72 -16.31 43.09
C LEU A 694 -23.58 -17.33 43.85
N ASP A 695 -22.98 -18.09 44.77
CA ASP A 695 -23.72 -18.98 45.67
C ASP A 695 -24.36 -18.20 46.82
N THR A 696 -25.56 -17.74 46.54
CA THR A 696 -26.40 -16.97 47.45
C THR A 696 -27.56 -17.82 47.95
N ALA A 697 -28.13 -17.47 49.10
CA ALA A 697 -29.28 -18.18 49.66
C ALA A 697 -30.47 -18.34 48.66
N PRO A 698 -30.81 -17.33 47.82
CA PRO A 698 -31.82 -17.51 46.77
C PRO A 698 -31.45 -18.57 45.73
N VAL A 699 -30.18 -18.64 45.31
CA VAL A 699 -29.72 -19.64 44.32
C VAL A 699 -29.79 -21.05 44.91
N ARG A 700 -29.40 -21.23 46.18
CA ARG A 700 -29.56 -22.50 46.89
C ARG A 700 -31.03 -22.88 47.06
N ALA A 701 -31.92 -21.92 47.32
CA ALA A 701 -33.36 -22.17 47.37
C ALA A 701 -33.90 -22.65 46.01
N SER A 702 -33.48 -22.04 44.89
CA SER A 702 -33.83 -22.51 43.55
C SER A 702 -33.25 -23.91 43.24
N ALA A 703 -32.08 -24.24 43.79
CA ALA A 703 -31.51 -25.58 43.67
C ALA A 703 -32.32 -26.64 44.44
N VAL A 704 -32.81 -26.30 45.65
CA VAL A 704 -33.74 -27.13 46.42
C VAL A 704 -35.03 -27.37 45.66
N GLU A 705 -35.66 -26.31 45.14
CA GLU A 705 -36.89 -26.40 44.36
C GLU A 705 -36.70 -27.30 43.14
N LYS A 706 -35.65 -27.04 42.35
CA LYS A 706 -35.32 -27.84 41.17
C LYS A 706 -35.07 -29.32 41.50
N TYR A 707 -34.27 -29.61 42.53
CA TYR A 707 -34.00 -30.99 42.90
C TYR A 707 -35.25 -31.72 43.41
N THR A 708 -36.10 -31.03 44.18
CA THR A 708 -37.37 -31.57 44.70
C THR A 708 -38.31 -31.93 43.56
N GLU A 709 -38.43 -31.06 42.55
CA GLU A 709 -39.23 -31.32 41.35
C GLU A 709 -38.68 -32.48 40.51
N GLU A 710 -37.37 -32.55 40.30
CA GLU A 710 -36.72 -33.55 39.45
C GLU A 710 -36.65 -34.94 40.12
N SER A 711 -36.44 -35.00 41.44
CA SER A 711 -36.32 -36.26 42.18
C SER A 711 -37.64 -36.76 42.77
N GLY A 712 -38.64 -35.89 42.90
CA GLY A 712 -39.91 -36.18 43.59
C GLY A 712 -39.75 -36.29 45.11
N TYR A 713 -38.70 -35.68 45.69
CA TYR A 713 -38.39 -35.75 47.11
C TYR A 713 -39.57 -35.28 47.98
N THR A 714 -39.86 -36.02 49.04
CA THR A 714 -40.82 -35.63 50.07
C THR A 714 -40.15 -35.64 51.44
N PRO A 715 -40.25 -34.53 52.22
CA PRO A 715 -39.78 -34.51 53.59
C PRO A 715 -40.45 -35.60 54.42
N HIS A 716 -39.70 -36.23 55.32
CA HIS A 716 -40.16 -37.39 56.09
C HIS A 716 -39.56 -37.42 57.50
N GLY A 717 -40.16 -38.22 58.38
CA GLY A 717 -39.77 -38.30 59.80
C GLY A 717 -40.81 -37.74 60.75
N THR A 718 -40.41 -37.51 62.00
CA THR A 718 -41.27 -37.03 63.10
C THR A 718 -40.64 -35.82 63.80
N GLN A 719 -41.42 -35.01 64.51
CA GLN A 719 -40.88 -33.81 65.17
C GLN A 719 -39.74 -34.16 66.16
N GLY A 720 -38.55 -33.59 65.95
CA GLY A 720 -37.31 -33.93 66.69
C GLY A 720 -36.46 -35.04 66.07
N ASP A 721 -36.87 -35.58 64.93
CA ASP A 721 -36.18 -36.57 64.07
C ASP A 721 -36.77 -36.44 62.64
N TYR A 722 -36.55 -35.28 62.02
CA TYR A 722 -37.21 -34.86 60.78
C TYR A 722 -36.18 -34.57 59.68
N TYR A 723 -36.40 -35.13 58.50
CA TYR A 723 -35.52 -35.00 57.35
C TYR A 723 -36.18 -34.11 56.29
N CYS A 724 -35.45 -33.09 55.86
CA CYS A 724 -35.92 -32.16 54.84
C CYS A 724 -34.78 -31.66 53.95
N LEU A 725 -35.14 -31.03 52.85
CA LEU A 725 -34.21 -30.26 52.03
C LEU A 725 -34.29 -28.79 52.39
N GLY A 726 -33.13 -28.15 52.50
CA GLY A 726 -32.99 -26.72 52.71
C GLY A 726 -31.73 -26.20 52.04
N GLY A 727 -31.63 -24.87 51.94
CA GLY A 727 -30.50 -24.22 51.29
C GLY A 727 -29.16 -24.55 51.95
N ASP A 728 -29.14 -24.87 53.25
CA ASP A 728 -27.92 -25.28 53.97
C ASP A 728 -27.44 -26.69 53.62
N GLY A 729 -28.30 -27.52 53.02
CA GLY A 729 -27.95 -28.84 52.46
C GLY A 729 -27.42 -28.79 51.02
N MET A 730 -27.35 -27.62 50.40
CA MET A 730 -26.81 -27.45 49.05
C MET A 730 -25.33 -27.07 49.14
N ILE A 731 -24.43 -28.05 49.06
CA ILE A 731 -22.98 -27.81 49.15
C ILE A 731 -22.41 -27.64 47.75
N MET A 732 -21.85 -26.46 47.46
CA MET A 732 -21.30 -26.17 46.13
C MET A 732 -20.17 -27.15 45.80
N LYS A 733 -20.36 -27.91 44.72
CA LYS A 733 -19.37 -28.83 44.18
C LYS A 733 -18.50 -28.16 43.12
N SER A 734 -19.12 -27.44 42.19
CA SER A 734 -18.40 -26.73 41.12
C SER A 734 -19.19 -25.58 40.54
N ILE A 735 -18.48 -24.64 39.92
CA ILE A 735 -19.05 -23.57 39.11
C ILE A 735 -18.38 -23.58 37.74
N THR A 736 -19.18 -23.49 36.67
CA THR A 736 -18.69 -23.46 35.29
C THR A 736 -19.35 -22.33 34.51
N ARG A 737 -18.64 -21.76 33.54
CA ARG A 737 -19.22 -20.74 32.65
C ARG A 737 -20.07 -21.42 31.58
N GLY A 738 -21.28 -20.93 31.38
CA GLY A 738 -22.09 -21.25 30.20
C GLY A 738 -21.54 -20.54 28.97
N ILE A 739 -21.82 -21.08 27.79
CA ILE A 739 -21.43 -20.50 26.49
C ILE A 739 -22.65 -19.78 25.89
N PRO A 740 -22.49 -18.56 25.35
CA PRO A 740 -21.23 -17.83 25.16
C PRO A 740 -20.69 -17.19 26.46
N VAL A 741 -19.37 -16.98 26.51
CA VAL A 741 -18.70 -16.06 27.44
C VAL A 741 -18.34 -14.80 26.68
N TRP A 742 -17.96 -13.71 27.37
CA TRP A 742 -17.69 -12.44 26.68
C TRP A 742 -16.62 -12.54 25.58
N GLN A 743 -15.63 -13.43 25.74
CA GLN A 743 -14.60 -13.68 24.71
C GLN A 743 -15.15 -14.38 23.46
N THR A 744 -16.24 -15.13 23.57
CA THR A 744 -16.83 -15.94 22.49
C THR A 744 -18.22 -15.46 22.06
N ASP A 745 -18.69 -14.35 22.62
CA ASP A 745 -19.97 -13.74 22.35
C ASP A 745 -19.95 -12.98 21.00
N THR A 746 -20.44 -13.64 19.95
CA THR A 746 -20.54 -13.06 18.60
C THR A 746 -21.58 -11.94 18.48
N SER A 747 -22.44 -11.74 19.49
CA SER A 747 -23.37 -10.61 19.55
C SER A 747 -22.72 -9.32 20.04
N LEU A 748 -21.49 -9.39 20.55
CA LEU A 748 -20.74 -8.25 21.05
C LEU A 748 -20.33 -7.36 19.86
N LYS A 749 -20.97 -6.19 19.76
CA LYS A 749 -20.59 -5.19 18.75
C LYS A 749 -19.16 -4.73 18.99
N LYS A 750 -18.42 -4.47 17.92
CA LYS A 750 -17.08 -3.88 18.02
C LYS A 750 -17.15 -2.54 18.76
N PRO A 751 -16.16 -2.24 19.61
CA PRO A 751 -16.09 -0.94 20.28
C PRO A 751 -15.92 0.18 19.25
N THR A 752 -16.53 1.34 19.52
CA THR A 752 -16.53 2.52 18.63
C THR A 752 -15.71 3.68 19.18
N GLY A 753 -15.29 3.62 20.45
CA GLY A 753 -14.42 4.61 21.06
C GLY A 753 -13.66 4.03 22.25
N ALA A 754 -12.46 4.53 22.51
CA ALA A 754 -11.70 4.17 23.70
C ALA A 754 -12.43 4.62 24.97
N GLY A 755 -12.32 3.83 26.05
CA GLY A 755 -13.03 4.07 27.31
C GLY A 755 -14.52 3.70 27.30
N GLN A 756 -15.10 3.38 26.13
CA GLN A 756 -16.48 2.91 26.03
C GLN A 756 -16.70 1.71 26.95
N ARG A 757 -17.77 1.71 27.75
CA ARG A 757 -18.15 0.58 28.61
C ARG A 757 -19.25 -0.24 27.96
N ASN A 758 -19.20 -1.55 28.15
CA ASN A 758 -20.26 -2.46 27.73
C ASN A 758 -20.55 -3.45 28.86
N MET A 759 -21.78 -3.39 29.38
CA MET A 759 -22.24 -4.28 30.43
C MET A 759 -23.03 -5.42 29.80
N ARG A 760 -22.66 -6.64 30.15
CA ARG A 760 -23.26 -7.88 29.67
C ARG A 760 -23.61 -8.78 30.84
N LYS A 761 -24.62 -9.62 30.62
CA LYS A 761 -24.97 -10.72 31.50
C LYS A 761 -24.68 -12.03 30.80
N TYR A 762 -24.04 -12.94 31.51
CA TYR A 762 -23.77 -14.29 31.06
C TYR A 762 -24.26 -15.30 32.09
N ILE A 763 -24.38 -16.55 31.67
CA ILE A 763 -24.88 -17.62 32.54
C ILE A 763 -23.70 -18.41 33.08
N ALA A 764 -23.71 -18.69 34.37
CA ALA A 764 -22.89 -19.70 35.02
C ALA A 764 -23.77 -20.85 35.48
N PHE A 765 -23.21 -22.05 35.53
CA PHE A 765 -23.85 -23.24 36.10
C PHE A 765 -23.17 -23.57 37.41
N ILE A 766 -23.95 -23.63 38.49
CA ILE A 766 -23.49 -24.10 39.79
C ILE A 766 -24.07 -25.48 40.03
N THR A 767 -23.19 -26.43 40.29
CA THR A 767 -23.54 -27.80 40.68
C THR A 767 -23.38 -27.93 42.18
N TYR A 768 -24.43 -28.39 42.85
CA TYR A 768 -24.45 -28.69 44.27
C TYR A 768 -24.50 -30.20 44.49
N ASP A 769 -23.71 -30.69 45.44
CA ASP A 769 -24.00 -31.97 46.10
C ASP A 769 -25.14 -31.71 47.10
N VAL A 770 -26.21 -32.50 46.99
CA VAL A 770 -27.43 -32.35 47.77
C VAL A 770 -27.34 -33.23 49.01
N TYR A 771 -27.33 -32.61 50.17
CA TYR A 771 -27.38 -33.26 51.47
C TYR A 771 -28.76 -33.08 52.09
N GLU A 772 -29.22 -34.13 52.76
CA GLU A 772 -30.45 -34.07 53.53
C GLU A 772 -30.16 -33.41 54.88
N ILE A 773 -31.02 -32.48 55.29
CA ILE A 773 -30.93 -31.83 56.61
C ILE A 773 -31.72 -32.68 57.59
N HIS A 774 -31.03 -33.21 58.59
CA HIS A 774 -31.61 -33.93 59.72
C HIS A 774 -31.84 -32.95 60.87
N ASP A 775 -33.08 -32.52 61.04
CA ASP A 775 -33.52 -31.63 62.11
C ASP A 775 -33.85 -32.45 63.39
N LEU A 776 -33.03 -32.21 64.42
CA LEU A 776 -33.13 -32.82 65.74
C LEU A 776 -33.76 -31.87 66.78
N GLY A 777 -34.33 -30.74 66.33
CA GLY A 777 -34.91 -29.70 67.17
C GLY A 777 -36.20 -30.12 67.88
N TYR A 778 -36.32 -29.78 69.17
CA TYR A 778 -37.55 -29.93 69.96
C TYR A 778 -37.81 -28.64 70.77
N ASP A 779 -39.09 -28.35 71.04
CA ASP A 779 -39.57 -27.08 71.63
C ASP A 779 -38.67 -26.54 72.76
N GLY A 780 -38.05 -25.38 72.53
CA GLY A 780 -37.32 -24.59 73.53
C GLY A 780 -35.79 -24.73 73.55
N VAL A 781 -35.16 -25.42 72.59
CA VAL A 781 -33.69 -25.50 72.44
C VAL A 781 -33.28 -24.90 71.10
N ALA A 782 -32.13 -24.18 71.07
CA ALA A 782 -31.57 -23.60 69.85
C ALA A 782 -31.37 -24.65 68.75
N GLU A 783 -31.62 -24.26 67.49
CA GLU A 783 -31.58 -25.09 66.27
C GLU A 783 -30.40 -26.08 66.29
N ARG A 784 -30.72 -27.38 66.35
CA ARG A 784 -29.75 -28.47 66.28
C ARG A 784 -30.11 -29.34 65.08
N TRP A 785 -29.37 -29.15 64.00
CA TRP A 785 -29.49 -29.95 62.79
C TRP A 785 -28.10 -30.45 62.36
N GLU A 786 -28.07 -31.53 61.58
CA GLU A 786 -26.86 -32.06 60.93
C GLU A 786 -27.15 -32.42 59.46
N LEU A 787 -26.12 -32.44 58.62
CA LEU A 787 -26.24 -32.96 57.25
C LEU A 787 -26.02 -34.48 57.26
N SER A 788 -26.66 -35.18 56.33
CA SER A 788 -26.37 -36.60 56.07
C SER A 788 -24.87 -36.84 55.79
N ASP A 789 -24.35 -38.02 56.14
CA ASP A 789 -22.94 -38.36 55.91
C ASP A 789 -22.58 -38.41 54.41
N ASP A 790 -23.52 -38.86 53.58
CA ASP A 790 -23.39 -38.96 52.12
C ASP A 790 -24.40 -38.04 51.41
N PRO A 791 -24.04 -37.46 50.24
CA PRO A 791 -24.98 -36.70 49.43
C PRO A 791 -26.02 -37.64 48.80
N ILE A 792 -27.28 -37.22 48.81
CA ILE A 792 -28.40 -38.00 48.27
C ILE A 792 -28.56 -37.82 46.75
N GLY A 793 -27.86 -36.85 46.16
CA GLY A 793 -27.86 -36.59 44.72
C GLY A 793 -27.12 -35.31 44.35
N GLU A 794 -27.22 -34.92 43.09
CA GLU A 794 -26.62 -33.68 42.56
C GLU A 794 -27.67 -32.87 41.81
N VAL A 795 -27.58 -31.54 41.90
CA VAL A 795 -28.43 -30.63 41.13
C VAL A 795 -27.58 -29.52 40.54
N THR A 796 -27.86 -29.15 39.29
CA THR A 796 -27.20 -28.02 38.62
C THR A 796 -28.22 -26.93 38.31
N VAL A 797 -27.95 -25.71 38.77
CA VAL A 797 -28.78 -24.52 38.49
C VAL A 797 -27.99 -23.50 37.69
N SER A 798 -28.69 -22.75 36.84
CA SER A 798 -28.13 -21.62 36.11
C SER A 798 -28.30 -20.33 36.90
N VAL A 799 -27.25 -19.52 37.00
CA VAL A 799 -27.25 -18.20 37.62
C VAL A 799 -26.64 -17.18 36.66
N GLU A 800 -27.19 -15.97 36.62
CA GLU A 800 -26.60 -14.88 35.84
C GLU A 800 -25.44 -14.24 36.60
N TYR A 801 -24.39 -13.88 35.87
CA TYR A 801 -23.31 -13.02 36.37
C TYR A 801 -23.10 -11.84 35.43
N ASP A 802 -22.70 -10.72 36.01
CA ASP A 802 -22.49 -9.47 35.31
C ASP A 802 -21.02 -9.37 34.89
N VAL A 803 -20.79 -8.91 33.66
CA VAL A 803 -19.48 -8.62 33.09
C VAL A 803 -19.48 -7.18 32.62
N THR A 804 -18.52 -6.40 33.09
CA THR A 804 -18.23 -5.06 32.61
C THR A 804 -16.99 -5.11 31.74
N LEU A 805 -17.15 -4.75 30.47
CA LEU A 805 -16.05 -4.59 29.52
C LEU A 805 -15.74 -3.11 29.34
N VAL A 806 -14.49 -2.81 29.06
CA VAL A 806 -14.03 -1.48 28.66
C VAL A 806 -13.27 -1.60 27.35
N ALA A 807 -13.57 -0.71 26.41
CA ALA A 807 -12.88 -0.61 25.14
C ALA A 807 -11.49 0.00 25.37
N ARG A 808 -10.45 -0.71 24.99
CA ARG A 808 -9.07 -0.24 25.04
C ARG A 808 -8.48 -0.27 23.66
N LEU A 809 -7.67 0.73 23.34
CA LEU A 809 -6.75 0.61 22.21
C LEU A 809 -5.84 -0.58 22.49
N VAL A 810 -5.41 -1.26 21.45
CA VAL A 810 -4.35 -2.28 21.47
C VAL A 810 -3.52 -2.09 20.19
N THR A 811 -2.36 -2.72 20.13
CA THR A 811 -1.51 -2.77 18.93
C THR A 811 -1.36 -4.23 18.56
N ASP A 812 -1.48 -4.53 17.26
CA ASP A 812 -1.32 -5.88 16.69
C ASP A 812 0.06 -6.51 16.94
#